data_AF-A0A2T0ADP5-F1
#
_entry.id   AF-A0A2T0ADP5-F1
#
_cell.length_a   1.000
_cell.length_b   1.000
_cell.length_c   1.000
_cell.angle_alpha   90.00
_cell.angle_beta   90.00
_cell.angle_gamma   90.00
#
_symmetry.space_group_name_H-M   'P 1'
#
loop_
_entity.id
_entity.type
_entity.pdbx_description
1 polymer ?
#
loop_
_entity_poly.entity_id
_entity_poly.type
_entity_poly.pdbx_seq_one_letter_code
_entity_poly.pdbx_strand_id
1 'polypeptide(L)'
;MPSPAPRPQQETRTQGRGLSRGRGDPRGWRLQAIEARAIDAILARDGGGHHLPLWDYEARFFSSCFDARHCSARTTALTNPAMAPVDLVRRSEQREIIALLLPQGIGSQVSLLLFGVYIVLHWNYVTSELYPRLSTSVKATLWAVFLFTTAYELVQAADTLYWLVTVNHTVEHIFNGVALDSVIPLVAAFVAVPVQCRLAIRAGALLRTRWIRWAFWSVVGVGIVTGFAGAVLMCATFLMYVVGTIENIAPLSYNNTVSIWLWASAFVDLAISVCLTITLSRRIQGFNDSTDSLLRKLIKVSLKTAAYTTLLAVGGAIVASAINDNDVNSAYAHFAFWFPLPPCYALSLYTTLTTRKTVQQHLSRAYAAAADPNSHRTSIPPRVALDLSALNSARSAQRSHDAVVSSGYFSGPAAAFPAFRLAISLLEPRRRTPRQRTHAATCAERRTANGMAWTAEQAFGRLCSFGNIGWTIWNDLSVRLRCPRLAAHQTAALLAPQFVGSGLSLVLYGVYIVLQYQYARGDLYRRLSWPVKATLVLVCFLVTGYEIVQYGDTMYWSLTVKRTPDDIFNGVPLDSVIPLLGAVVAAPLLRQRWTRNLFLLVGGILVLAAFTGAILTCATGIMYFNDTIDNILPFTYNDAVSLWLWSAAACDVAISLCLAFTLHRRIQGFNANTDTLLKKLIQTALRTAAYTAVLAVGGAAVASATPDSDYNSSFAHFAFWFPLPPCYALSLFTTLSARRTITAHLAPSPSTSPASPRLVAPPAAAHQRATIDYSGLRALEGEEGPEVREEFGPDESTKREKEETVSRWREEQKKWTLSLEKAAAPHPDEDDELEEWEGRGRANRRGVV
;
A
#
# COMPACT_ATOMS: atom_id res chain seq x y z
N MET A 1 -54.78 -20.55 60.23
CA MET A 1 -54.62 -21.84 59.54
C MET A 1 -53.48 -21.74 58.55
N PRO A 2 -52.66 -22.80 58.42
CA PRO A 2 -51.24 -22.70 58.08
C PRO A 2 -50.92 -23.17 56.64
N SER A 3 -49.74 -22.74 56.13
CA SER A 3 -48.58 -23.53 55.62
C SER A 3 -48.82 -24.96 55.03
N PRO A 4 -47.93 -25.58 54.23
CA PRO A 4 -46.50 -25.28 54.09
C PRO A 4 -45.82 -25.61 52.72
N ALA A 5 -44.51 -25.34 52.65
CA ALA A 5 -43.55 -26.04 51.79
C ALA A 5 -43.29 -27.47 52.30
N PRO A 6 -42.78 -28.43 51.48
CA PRO A 6 -41.34 -28.77 51.60
C PRO A 6 -40.64 -29.36 50.34
N ARG A 7 -39.35 -29.02 50.20
CA ARG A 7 -38.10 -29.82 50.02
C ARG A 7 -38.01 -31.16 49.20
N PRO A 8 -36.78 -31.59 48.82
CA PRO A 8 -36.42 -32.28 47.56
C PRO A 8 -36.03 -33.78 47.68
N GLN A 9 -35.83 -34.46 46.55
CA GLN A 9 -35.12 -35.76 46.38
C GLN A 9 -34.40 -35.73 45.00
N GLN A 10 -33.10 -35.93 44.84
CA GLN A 10 -32.18 -37.05 45.14
C GLN A 10 -32.19 -38.17 44.07
N GLU A 11 -31.00 -38.36 43.47
CA GLU A 11 -30.39 -39.52 42.79
C GLU A 11 -31.27 -40.53 42.05
N THR A 12 -30.90 -40.85 40.81
CA THR A 12 -30.64 -42.25 40.44
C THR A 12 -29.62 -42.39 39.32
N ARG A 13 -28.76 -43.36 39.56
CA ARG A 13 -27.65 -43.89 38.78
C ARG A 13 -28.19 -45.06 37.97
N THR A 14 -27.87 -45.17 36.68
CA THR A 14 -28.00 -46.46 35.96
C THR A 14 -26.79 -46.73 35.08
N GLN A 15 -26.36 -47.98 35.18
CA GLN A 15 -25.13 -48.60 34.73
C GLN A 15 -25.52 -49.69 33.71
N GLY A 16 -24.73 -49.90 32.65
CA GLY A 16 -24.80 -51.07 31.76
C GLY A 16 -23.85 -50.91 30.57
N ARG A 17 -22.68 -51.57 30.53
CA ARG A 17 -22.39 -52.88 29.90
C ARG A 17 -22.96 -53.00 28.47
N GLY A 18 -22.24 -53.35 27.40
CA GLY A 18 -20.85 -53.78 27.18
C GLY A 18 -20.74 -54.49 25.81
N LEU A 19 -19.51 -54.67 25.31
CA LEU A 19 -19.05 -55.56 24.20
C LEU A 19 -19.51 -55.14 22.77
N SER A 20 -18.71 -55.22 21.68
CA SER A 20 -17.75 -56.27 21.30
C SER A 20 -16.71 -55.82 20.25
N ARG A 21 -15.60 -56.56 20.24
CA ARG A 21 -14.41 -56.53 19.35
C ARG A 21 -14.72 -56.63 17.84
N GLY A 22 -13.89 -55.94 17.04
CA GLY A 22 -13.55 -56.31 15.66
C GLY A 22 -12.09 -55.96 15.37
N ARG A 23 -11.24 -56.98 15.17
CA ARG A 23 -9.84 -56.87 14.73
C ARG A 23 -9.79 -56.64 13.21
N GLY A 24 -8.95 -55.72 12.78
CA GLY A 24 -8.43 -55.65 11.42
C GLY A 24 -7.10 -54.90 11.43
N ASP A 25 -6.01 -55.64 11.26
CA ASP A 25 -4.66 -55.12 10.92
C ASP A 25 -4.70 -54.72 9.43
N PRO A 26 -4.02 -53.65 8.97
CA PRO A 26 -2.60 -53.84 8.63
C PRO A 26 -1.69 -52.62 8.85
N ARG A 27 -0.48 -52.93 9.30
CA ARG A 27 0.82 -52.33 8.93
C ARG A 27 0.76 -51.23 7.86
N GLY A 28 1.12 -50.02 8.27
CA GLY A 28 1.58 -48.96 7.39
C GLY A 28 1.77 -47.65 8.14
N TRP A 29 2.94 -47.03 7.99
CA TRP A 29 3.22 -45.62 8.32
C TRP A 29 3.58 -45.30 9.77
N ARG A 30 4.80 -45.70 10.16
CA ARG A 30 5.64 -44.90 11.06
C ARG A 30 6.21 -43.72 10.26
N LEU A 31 5.66 -42.50 10.44
CA LEU A 31 6.36 -41.20 10.37
C LEU A 31 5.40 -40.00 10.49
N GLN A 32 4.46 -40.01 11.44
CA GLN A 32 3.66 -38.82 11.81
C GLN A 32 3.36 -38.73 13.33
N ALA A 33 4.08 -39.47 14.17
CA ALA A 33 3.75 -39.61 15.59
C ALA A 33 4.68 -38.84 16.56
N ILE A 34 5.38 -37.80 16.10
CA ILE A 34 6.24 -36.97 16.97
C ILE A 34 5.70 -35.54 17.17
N GLU A 35 4.80 -35.02 16.33
CA GLU A 35 4.24 -33.67 16.51
C GLU A 35 2.90 -33.62 17.25
N ALA A 36 2.19 -34.74 17.41
CA ALA A 36 0.86 -34.74 18.05
C ALA A 36 0.89 -34.87 19.60
N ARG A 37 2.03 -35.24 20.22
CA ARG A 37 2.13 -35.38 21.69
C ARG A 37 2.61 -34.13 22.43
N ALA A 38 3.03 -33.08 21.71
CA ALA A 38 3.44 -31.81 22.31
C ALA A 38 2.26 -30.84 22.53
N ILE A 39 1.13 -31.04 21.84
CA ILE A 39 -0.03 -30.16 21.91
C ILE A 39 -1.05 -30.64 22.97
N ASP A 40 -1.22 -31.95 23.14
CA ASP A 40 -2.12 -32.51 24.16
C ASP A 40 -1.56 -32.38 25.60
N ALA A 41 -0.24 -32.19 25.77
CA ALA A 41 0.37 -31.94 27.08
C ALA A 41 0.24 -30.48 27.54
N ILE A 42 -0.10 -29.55 26.64
CA ILE A 42 -0.33 -28.12 26.96
C ILE A 42 -1.82 -27.84 27.20
N LEU A 43 -2.73 -28.68 26.68
CA LEU A 43 -4.18 -28.50 26.80
C LEU A 43 -4.83 -29.23 28.00
N ALA A 44 -4.07 -29.99 28.80
CA ALA A 44 -4.60 -30.75 29.94
C ALA A 44 -4.43 -30.08 31.31
N ARG A 45 -3.96 -28.81 31.39
CA ARG A 45 -3.57 -28.18 32.66
C ARG A 45 -4.30 -26.89 33.04
N ASP A 46 -5.49 -26.60 32.53
CA ASP A 46 -6.38 -25.64 33.18
C ASP A 46 -7.84 -25.97 32.88
N GLY A 47 -8.50 -26.54 33.88
CA GLY A 47 -9.95 -26.70 33.89
C GLY A 47 -10.59 -25.42 34.44
N GLY A 48 -11.42 -24.76 33.64
CA GLY A 48 -12.38 -23.79 34.15
C GLY A 48 -12.68 -22.60 33.23
N GLY A 49 -13.72 -22.74 32.39
CA GLY A 49 -14.74 -21.70 32.19
C GLY A 49 -14.43 -20.47 31.32
N HIS A 50 -15.24 -20.35 30.26
CA HIS A 50 -15.55 -19.17 29.42
C HIS A 50 -14.57 -18.83 28.27
N HIS A 51 -14.90 -19.35 27.08
CA HIS A 51 -14.43 -18.83 25.80
C HIS A 51 -15.15 -17.52 25.48
N LEU A 52 -14.41 -16.41 25.49
CA LEU A 52 -14.78 -15.16 24.83
C LEU A 52 -13.95 -15.01 23.53
N PRO A 53 -14.52 -14.42 22.46
CA PRO A 53 -13.89 -14.33 21.15
C PRO A 53 -12.66 -13.41 21.16
N LEU A 54 -11.75 -13.62 20.19
CA LEU A 54 -10.47 -12.92 20.01
C LEU A 54 -10.56 -11.37 20.03
N TRP A 55 -11.72 -10.81 19.73
CA TRP A 55 -12.01 -9.36 19.81
C TRP A 55 -11.96 -8.81 21.24
N ASP A 56 -12.25 -9.64 22.25
CA ASP A 56 -12.18 -9.23 23.66
C ASP A 56 -10.74 -9.05 24.16
N TYR A 57 -9.76 -9.68 23.51
CA TYR A 57 -8.34 -9.50 23.86
C TYR A 57 -7.77 -8.19 23.34
N GLU A 58 -8.12 -7.79 22.11
CA GLU A 58 -7.76 -6.46 21.60
C GLU A 58 -8.51 -5.38 22.38
N ALA A 59 -9.81 -5.57 22.65
CA ALA A 59 -10.58 -4.66 23.49
C ALA A 59 -10.02 -4.58 24.92
N ARG A 60 -9.46 -5.66 25.50
CA ARG A 60 -8.78 -5.63 26.81
C ARG A 60 -7.38 -5.02 26.77
N PHE A 61 -6.61 -5.22 25.70
CA PHE A 61 -5.30 -4.58 25.53
C PHE A 61 -5.48 -3.06 25.37
N PHE A 62 -6.42 -2.64 24.52
CA PHE A 62 -6.81 -1.24 24.40
C PHE A 62 -7.47 -0.74 25.70
N SER A 63 -8.40 -1.47 26.32
CA SER A 63 -9.01 -1.06 27.59
C SER A 63 -8.01 -0.99 28.75
N SER A 64 -6.92 -1.76 28.74
CA SER A 64 -5.90 -1.75 29.80
C SER A 64 -4.86 -0.64 29.58
N CYS A 65 -4.60 -0.24 28.33
CA CYS A 65 -3.78 0.95 28.02
C CYS A 65 -4.57 2.25 28.18
N PHE A 66 -5.88 2.24 27.94
CA PHE A 66 -6.79 3.38 28.12
C PHE A 66 -7.41 3.44 29.53
N ASP A 67 -7.01 2.55 30.43
CA ASP A 67 -7.57 2.47 31.77
C ASP A 67 -7.01 3.55 32.70
N ALA A 68 -7.61 4.74 32.68
CA ALA A 68 -7.39 5.79 33.66
C ALA A 68 -7.88 5.41 35.09
N ARG A 69 -8.01 4.11 35.40
CA ARG A 69 -8.52 3.56 36.66
C ARG A 69 -7.60 3.77 37.87
N HIS A 70 -6.37 4.29 37.69
CA HIS A 70 -5.37 4.33 38.78
C HIS A 70 -4.99 5.70 39.35
N CYS A 71 -5.27 6.84 38.70
CA CYS A 71 -4.79 8.12 39.23
C CYS A 71 -5.78 8.96 40.06
N SER A 72 -7.09 8.70 40.03
CA SER A 72 -8.05 9.60 40.72
C SER A 72 -9.02 8.92 41.70
N ALA A 73 -9.23 7.61 41.60
CA ALA A 73 -10.32 6.96 42.34
C ALA A 73 -10.01 6.60 43.81
N ARG A 74 -8.74 6.61 44.25
CA ARG A 74 -8.36 6.03 45.54
C ARG A 74 -8.36 7.03 46.72
N THR A 75 -8.50 8.33 46.48
CA THR A 75 -8.41 9.34 47.56
C THR A 75 -9.69 10.17 47.75
N THR A 76 -10.53 10.33 46.73
CA THR A 76 -11.72 11.22 46.77
C THR A 76 -13.05 10.50 47.01
N ALA A 77 -13.13 9.19 46.78
CA ALA A 77 -14.39 8.44 46.85
C ALA A 77 -14.90 8.18 48.28
N LEU A 78 -14.09 8.46 49.32
CA LEU A 78 -14.46 8.18 50.71
C LEU A 78 -14.97 9.40 51.50
N THR A 79 -14.96 10.61 50.93
CA THR A 79 -15.24 11.83 51.71
C THR A 79 -16.36 12.74 51.19
N ASN A 80 -16.92 12.52 49.98
CA ASN A 80 -18.02 13.37 49.49
C ASN A 80 -19.04 12.65 48.59
N PRO A 81 -20.21 12.22 49.10
CA PRO A 81 -21.23 11.52 48.32
C PRO A 81 -21.91 12.40 47.25
N ALA A 82 -21.71 13.72 47.27
CA ALA A 82 -22.28 14.66 46.30
C ALA A 82 -21.54 14.74 44.95
N MET A 83 -20.31 14.22 44.83
CA MET A 83 -19.54 14.22 43.57
C MET A 83 -19.84 13.02 42.65
N ALA A 84 -20.33 11.90 43.21
CA ALA A 84 -20.63 10.69 42.46
C ALA A 84 -21.57 10.87 41.24
N PRO A 85 -22.66 11.66 41.29
CA PRO A 85 -23.54 11.83 40.13
C PRO A 85 -22.89 12.63 38.99
N VAL A 86 -22.03 13.61 39.30
CA VAL A 86 -21.35 14.45 38.29
C VAL A 86 -20.34 13.62 37.49
N ASP A 87 -19.61 12.72 38.16
CA ASP A 87 -18.64 11.84 37.50
C ASP A 87 -19.30 10.79 36.61
N LEU A 88 -20.49 10.29 36.98
CA LEU A 88 -21.24 9.35 36.17
C LEU A 88 -21.76 9.98 34.87
N VAL A 89 -22.32 11.21 34.95
CA VAL A 89 -22.78 11.97 33.77
C VAL A 89 -21.60 12.28 32.84
N ARG A 90 -20.45 12.66 33.39
CA ARG A 90 -19.24 12.93 32.59
C ARG A 90 -18.74 11.69 31.86
N ARG A 91 -18.84 10.50 32.49
CA ARG A 91 -18.42 9.23 31.86
C ARG A 91 -19.36 8.80 30.73
N SER A 92 -20.67 9.04 30.85
CA SER A 92 -21.60 8.74 29.76
C SER A 92 -21.37 9.63 28.53
N GLU A 93 -21.20 10.95 28.72
CA GLU A 93 -20.91 11.87 27.63
C GLU A 93 -19.61 11.50 26.88
N GLN A 94 -18.55 11.19 27.62
CA GLN A 94 -17.29 10.78 27.01
C GLN A 94 -17.43 9.50 26.18
N ARG A 95 -18.20 8.53 26.67
CA ARG A 95 -18.45 7.28 25.94
C ARG A 95 -19.19 7.53 24.63
N GLU A 96 -20.18 8.41 24.64
CA GLU A 96 -20.96 8.77 23.45
C GLU A 96 -20.09 9.48 22.41
N ILE A 97 -19.22 10.39 22.83
CA ILE A 97 -18.31 11.11 21.92
C ILE A 97 -17.29 10.15 21.30
N ILE A 98 -16.74 9.24 22.10
CA ILE A 98 -15.85 8.18 21.59
C ILE A 98 -16.59 7.33 20.56
N ALA A 99 -17.84 6.97 20.81
CA ALA A 99 -18.63 6.15 19.91
C ALA A 99 -18.92 6.83 18.56
N LEU A 100 -19.04 8.16 18.54
CA LEU A 100 -19.21 8.96 17.32
C LEU A 100 -17.89 9.12 16.54
N LEU A 101 -16.81 9.54 17.21
CA LEU A 101 -15.57 9.95 16.54
C LEU A 101 -14.62 8.77 16.22
N LEU A 102 -14.66 7.68 16.99
CA LEU A 102 -13.74 6.54 16.79
C LEU A 102 -13.92 5.88 15.40
N PRO A 103 -15.14 5.58 14.93
CA PRO A 103 -15.33 5.02 13.60
C PRO A 103 -14.81 5.93 12.48
N GLN A 104 -15.03 7.24 12.61
CA GLN A 104 -14.55 8.25 11.67
C GLN A 104 -13.01 8.29 11.64
N GLY A 105 -12.37 8.31 12.82
CA GLY A 105 -10.91 8.28 12.96
C GLY A 105 -10.30 6.99 12.41
N ILE A 106 -10.87 5.81 12.70
CA ILE A 106 -10.41 4.54 12.11
C ILE A 106 -10.51 4.60 10.59
N GLY A 107 -11.67 5.01 10.07
CA GLY A 107 -11.93 5.10 8.64
C GLY A 107 -10.96 6.03 7.91
N SER A 108 -10.66 7.20 8.49
CA SER A 108 -9.80 8.20 7.85
C SER A 108 -8.34 7.77 7.80
N GLN A 109 -7.83 7.18 8.88
CA GLN A 109 -6.43 6.71 8.91
C GLN A 109 -6.21 5.51 7.97
N VAL A 110 -7.18 4.59 7.88
CA VAL A 110 -7.13 3.51 6.88
C VAL A 110 -7.19 4.08 5.46
N SER A 111 -7.97 5.15 5.22
CA SER A 111 -8.03 5.84 3.94
C SER A 111 -6.66 6.42 3.53
N LEU A 112 -6.00 7.16 4.43
CA LEU A 112 -4.68 7.75 4.19
C LEU A 112 -3.61 6.71 3.87
N LEU A 113 -3.60 5.59 4.60
CA LEU A 113 -2.69 4.47 4.32
C LEU A 113 -2.91 3.90 2.91
N LEU A 114 -4.17 3.67 2.53
CA LEU A 114 -4.52 3.16 1.20
C LEU A 114 -4.23 4.19 0.10
N PHE A 115 -4.35 5.49 0.40
CA PHE A 115 -3.96 6.55 -0.51
C PHE A 115 -2.46 6.54 -0.80
N GLY A 116 -1.62 6.29 0.21
CA GLY A 116 -0.18 6.05 0.03
C GLY A 116 0.12 4.89 -0.93
N VAL A 117 -0.58 3.76 -0.75
CA VAL A 117 -0.50 2.60 -1.67
C VAL A 117 -0.91 3.00 -3.09
N TYR A 118 -1.98 3.78 -3.21
CA TYR A 118 -2.52 4.23 -4.49
C TYR A 118 -1.56 5.16 -5.24
N ILE A 119 -0.89 6.09 -4.56
CA ILE A 119 0.12 7.00 -5.16
C ILE A 119 1.21 6.18 -5.88
N VAL A 120 1.74 5.14 -5.24
CA VAL A 120 2.78 4.29 -5.83
C VAL A 120 2.29 3.57 -7.07
N LEU A 121 1.07 3.04 -7.04
CA LEU A 121 0.46 2.35 -8.18
C LEU A 121 0.19 3.31 -9.34
N HIS A 122 -0.31 4.52 -9.04
CA HIS A 122 -0.50 5.58 -10.01
C HIS A 122 0.81 5.93 -10.71
N TRP A 123 1.84 6.24 -9.92
CA TRP A 123 3.14 6.65 -10.43
C TRP A 123 3.83 5.56 -11.26
N ASN A 124 3.85 4.33 -10.77
CA ASN A 124 4.42 3.18 -11.49
C ASN A 124 3.69 2.90 -12.81
N TYR A 125 2.40 3.20 -12.88
CA TYR A 125 1.63 3.01 -14.09
C TYR A 125 1.89 4.11 -15.12
N VAL A 126 1.88 5.38 -14.70
CA VAL A 126 2.11 6.55 -15.57
C VAL A 126 3.52 6.56 -16.14
N THR A 127 4.51 6.13 -15.37
CA THR A 127 5.91 6.01 -15.81
C THR A 127 6.15 4.78 -16.70
N SER A 128 5.19 3.86 -16.81
CA SER A 128 5.36 2.67 -17.63
C SER A 128 5.21 2.94 -19.13
N GLU A 129 5.92 2.17 -19.95
CA GLU A 129 5.86 2.24 -21.43
C GLU A 129 4.47 2.03 -22.03
N LEU A 130 3.52 1.52 -21.24
CA LEU A 130 2.15 1.30 -21.68
C LEU A 130 1.30 2.55 -21.59
N TYR A 131 1.63 3.49 -20.70
CA TYR A 131 0.86 4.70 -20.50
C TYR A 131 0.75 5.52 -21.81
N PRO A 132 1.84 5.75 -22.58
CA PRO A 132 1.75 6.42 -23.88
C PRO A 132 0.79 5.74 -24.87
N ARG A 133 0.66 4.41 -24.80
CA ARG A 133 -0.16 3.58 -25.71
C ARG A 133 -1.66 3.61 -25.38
N LEU A 134 -2.05 4.18 -24.25
CA LEU A 134 -3.47 4.30 -23.86
C LEU A 134 -4.18 5.39 -24.65
N SER A 135 -5.46 5.16 -24.91
CA SER A 135 -6.37 6.19 -25.44
C SER A 135 -6.41 7.40 -24.51
N THR A 136 -6.55 8.60 -25.07
CA THR A 136 -6.67 9.86 -24.32
C THR A 136 -7.78 9.81 -23.28
N SER A 137 -8.92 9.18 -23.61
CA SER A 137 -10.04 8.98 -22.69
C SER A 137 -9.62 8.25 -21.41
N VAL A 138 -8.90 7.12 -21.52
CA VAL A 138 -8.39 6.38 -20.34
C VAL A 138 -7.40 7.22 -19.55
N LYS A 139 -6.48 7.93 -20.22
CA LYS A 139 -5.53 8.83 -19.54
C LYS A 139 -6.26 9.91 -18.74
N ALA A 140 -7.27 10.53 -19.33
CA ALA A 140 -8.10 11.54 -18.67
C ALA A 140 -8.81 10.96 -17.44
N THR A 141 -9.37 9.75 -17.54
CA THR A 141 -10.00 9.10 -16.37
C THR A 141 -8.99 8.79 -15.27
N LEU A 142 -7.78 8.34 -15.60
CA LEU A 142 -6.74 8.07 -14.59
C LEU A 142 -6.34 9.32 -13.82
N TRP A 143 -6.16 10.44 -14.51
CA TRP A 143 -5.87 11.72 -13.86
C TRP A 143 -7.07 12.27 -13.11
N ALA A 144 -8.29 12.15 -13.65
CA ALA A 144 -9.50 12.57 -12.96
C ALA A 144 -9.70 11.81 -11.64
N VAL A 145 -9.56 10.47 -11.66
CA VAL A 145 -9.64 9.65 -10.44
C VAL A 145 -8.53 10.04 -9.46
N PHE A 146 -7.29 10.24 -9.93
CA PHE A 146 -6.20 10.69 -9.06
C PHE A 146 -6.47 12.05 -8.39
N LEU A 147 -6.97 13.01 -9.16
CA LEU A 147 -7.32 14.34 -8.64
C LEU A 147 -8.49 14.28 -7.66
N PHE A 148 -9.56 13.55 -7.98
CA PHE A 148 -10.71 13.42 -7.08
C PHE A 148 -10.37 12.66 -5.80
N THR A 149 -9.57 11.59 -5.88
CA THR A 149 -9.11 10.87 -4.67
C THR A 149 -8.22 11.77 -3.83
N THR A 150 -7.31 12.55 -4.44
CA THR A 150 -6.49 13.51 -3.69
C THR A 150 -7.35 14.59 -3.02
N ALA A 151 -8.36 15.13 -3.72
CA ALA A 151 -9.29 16.09 -3.15
C ALA A 151 -10.10 15.50 -2.00
N TYR A 152 -10.56 14.25 -2.15
CA TYR A 152 -11.26 13.51 -1.09
C TYR A 152 -10.44 13.41 0.18
N GLU A 153 -9.19 12.93 0.08
CA GLU A 153 -8.30 12.79 1.24
C GLU A 153 -7.98 14.14 1.89
N LEU A 154 -7.86 15.22 1.11
CA LEU A 154 -7.64 16.56 1.65
C LEU A 154 -8.86 17.07 2.44
N VAL A 155 -10.07 16.90 1.91
CA VAL A 155 -11.30 17.31 2.60
C VAL A 155 -11.48 16.47 3.87
N GLN A 156 -11.24 15.17 3.80
CA GLN A 156 -11.33 14.26 4.95
C GLN A 156 -10.27 14.54 6.02
N ALA A 157 -9.04 14.88 5.63
CA ALA A 157 -8.00 15.28 6.55
C ALA A 157 -8.32 16.62 7.23
N ALA A 158 -8.88 17.59 6.47
CA ALA A 158 -9.33 18.86 7.03
C ALA A 158 -10.48 18.66 8.03
N ASP A 159 -11.39 17.75 7.74
CA ASP A 159 -12.49 17.36 8.62
C ASP A 159 -12.00 16.68 9.90
N THR A 160 -11.14 15.68 9.78
CA THR A 160 -10.55 15.01 10.96
C THR A 160 -9.76 16.00 11.81
N LEU A 161 -9.03 16.94 11.18
CA LEU A 161 -8.31 18.00 11.88
C LEU A 161 -9.26 18.99 12.59
N TYR A 162 -10.40 19.32 11.98
CA TYR A 162 -11.41 20.16 12.62
C TYR A 162 -11.91 19.52 13.91
N TRP A 163 -12.29 18.24 13.85
CA TRP A 163 -12.78 17.51 15.03
C TRP A 163 -11.68 17.29 16.07
N LEU A 164 -10.42 17.17 15.65
CA LEU A 164 -9.29 17.05 16.56
C LEU A 164 -9.03 18.33 17.38
N VAL A 165 -9.25 19.50 16.77
CA VAL A 165 -8.90 20.81 17.34
C VAL A 165 -10.06 21.45 18.10
N THR A 166 -11.29 21.05 17.82
CA THR A 166 -12.48 21.70 18.37
C THR A 166 -12.65 21.39 19.86
N VAL A 167 -12.57 22.44 20.70
CA VAL A 167 -12.67 22.30 22.18
C VAL A 167 -14.10 21.99 22.65
N ASN A 168 -15.12 22.41 21.89
CA ASN A 168 -16.52 22.17 22.21
C ASN A 168 -16.98 20.78 21.72
N HIS A 169 -16.57 19.74 22.42
CA HIS A 169 -17.08 18.38 22.20
C HIS A 169 -18.41 18.16 22.93
N THR A 170 -19.45 18.93 22.63
CA THR A 170 -20.79 18.54 23.05
C THR A 170 -21.32 17.48 22.08
N VAL A 171 -22.02 16.47 22.61
CA VAL A 171 -22.61 15.39 21.81
C VAL A 171 -23.50 15.98 20.71
N GLU A 172 -24.30 17.01 21.03
CA GLU A 172 -25.15 17.72 20.08
C GLU A 172 -24.35 18.41 18.96
N HIS A 173 -23.21 19.02 19.26
CA HIS A 173 -22.40 19.68 18.23
C HIS A 173 -21.79 18.67 17.25
N ILE A 174 -21.30 17.54 17.75
CA ILE A 174 -20.74 16.46 16.93
C ILE A 174 -21.84 15.76 16.11
N PHE A 175 -23.01 15.58 16.71
CA PHE A 175 -24.16 14.97 16.05
C PHE A 175 -24.75 15.86 14.95
N ASN A 176 -24.82 17.18 15.17
CA ASN A 176 -25.27 18.13 14.15
C ASN A 176 -24.21 18.34 13.05
N GLY A 177 -22.94 18.07 13.37
CA GLY A 177 -21.83 18.12 12.45
C GLY A 177 -21.50 19.52 11.93
N VAL A 178 -20.63 19.56 10.92
CA VAL A 178 -20.24 20.78 10.22
C VAL A 178 -20.53 20.71 8.74
N ALA A 179 -20.67 21.87 8.09
CA ALA A 179 -20.89 21.93 6.65
C ALA A 179 -19.82 21.17 5.84
N LEU A 180 -18.60 21.02 6.37
CA LEU A 180 -17.53 20.25 5.74
C LEU A 180 -17.87 18.76 5.61
N ASP A 181 -18.46 18.14 6.64
CA ASP A 181 -18.89 16.73 6.65
C ASP A 181 -19.84 16.42 5.49
N SER A 182 -20.71 17.38 5.14
CA SER A 182 -21.70 17.21 4.07
C SER A 182 -21.07 17.02 2.69
N VAL A 183 -19.87 17.57 2.45
CA VAL A 183 -19.20 17.56 1.15
C VAL A 183 -18.46 16.24 0.90
N ILE A 184 -18.02 15.55 1.96
CA ILE A 184 -17.19 14.34 1.87
C ILE A 184 -17.86 13.22 1.04
N PRO A 185 -19.14 12.86 1.25
CA PRO A 185 -19.83 11.83 0.45
C PRO A 185 -19.90 12.19 -1.04
N LEU A 186 -20.08 13.47 -1.36
CA LEU A 186 -20.17 13.93 -2.74
C LEU A 186 -18.83 13.77 -3.47
N VAL A 187 -17.71 14.14 -2.82
CA VAL A 187 -16.38 13.95 -3.40
C VAL A 187 -16.05 12.45 -3.54
N ALA A 188 -16.45 11.62 -2.57
CA ALA A 188 -16.34 10.17 -2.65
C ALA A 188 -17.09 9.61 -3.88
N ALA A 189 -18.30 10.10 -4.16
CA ALA A 189 -19.08 9.70 -5.32
C ALA A 189 -18.40 10.11 -6.65
N PHE A 190 -17.75 11.28 -6.70
CA PHE A 190 -16.95 11.70 -7.86
C PHE A 190 -15.74 10.80 -8.13
N VAL A 191 -15.22 10.09 -7.12
CA VAL A 191 -14.20 9.04 -7.31
C VAL A 191 -14.84 7.75 -7.84
N ALA A 192 -15.95 7.32 -7.24
CA ALA A 192 -16.61 6.04 -7.55
C ALA A 192 -17.16 6.00 -8.98
N VAL A 193 -17.90 7.02 -9.42
CA VAL A 193 -18.56 7.08 -10.74
C VAL A 193 -17.61 6.79 -11.91
N PRO A 194 -16.48 7.50 -12.10
CA PRO A 194 -15.58 7.24 -13.21
C PRO A 194 -14.94 5.84 -13.15
N VAL A 195 -14.66 5.32 -11.95
CA VAL A 195 -14.12 3.97 -11.75
C VAL A 195 -15.15 2.93 -12.16
N GLN A 196 -16.35 2.98 -11.59
CA GLN A 196 -17.43 2.03 -11.85
C GLN A 196 -17.87 2.06 -13.31
N CYS A 197 -18.00 3.25 -13.93
CA CYS A 197 -18.28 3.39 -15.36
C CYS A 197 -17.22 2.68 -16.21
N ARG A 198 -15.92 2.85 -15.91
CA ARG A 198 -14.84 2.19 -16.67
C ARG A 198 -14.86 0.68 -16.52
N LEU A 199 -15.07 0.19 -15.30
CA LEU A 199 -15.13 -1.23 -15.02
C LEU A 199 -16.38 -1.87 -15.66
N ALA A 200 -17.53 -1.18 -15.63
CA ALA A 200 -18.77 -1.60 -16.27
C ALA A 200 -18.66 -1.65 -17.81
N ILE A 201 -18.10 -0.61 -18.44
CA ILE A 201 -17.85 -0.60 -19.89
C ILE A 201 -16.97 -1.79 -20.28
N ARG A 202 -15.90 -2.03 -19.50
CA ARG A 202 -15.00 -3.16 -19.74
C ARG A 202 -15.69 -4.52 -19.57
N ALA A 203 -16.47 -4.70 -18.51
CA ALA A 203 -17.18 -5.93 -18.24
C ALA A 203 -18.22 -6.22 -19.34
N GLY A 204 -19.03 -5.23 -19.70
CA GLY A 204 -20.05 -5.40 -20.74
C GLY A 204 -19.48 -5.57 -22.15
N ALA A 205 -18.30 -5.00 -22.45
CA ALA A 205 -17.63 -5.24 -23.73
C ALA A 205 -17.21 -6.71 -23.94
N LEU A 206 -17.10 -7.51 -22.86
CA LEU A 206 -16.76 -8.93 -22.97
C LEU A 206 -17.98 -9.82 -23.28
N LEU A 207 -19.21 -9.31 -23.11
CA LEU A 207 -20.46 -10.02 -23.38
C LEU A 207 -20.69 -10.16 -24.90
N ARG A 208 -20.99 -11.37 -25.36
CA ARG A 208 -21.14 -11.71 -26.80
C ARG A 208 -22.45 -11.20 -27.39
N THR A 209 -23.53 -11.32 -26.63
CA THR A 209 -24.89 -10.97 -27.09
C THR A 209 -25.17 -9.49 -26.84
N ARG A 210 -25.58 -8.78 -27.90
CA ARG A 210 -25.82 -7.33 -27.85
C ARG A 210 -26.90 -6.97 -26.82
N TRP A 211 -27.97 -7.75 -26.74
CA TRP A 211 -29.09 -7.48 -25.82
C TRP A 211 -28.69 -7.63 -24.35
N ILE A 212 -27.99 -8.73 -23.98
CA ILE A 212 -27.48 -8.92 -22.61
C ILE A 212 -26.49 -7.82 -22.25
N ARG A 213 -25.67 -7.36 -23.21
CA ARG A 213 -24.76 -6.24 -22.99
C ARG A 213 -25.48 -4.94 -22.68
N TRP A 214 -26.52 -4.60 -23.43
CA TRP A 214 -27.34 -3.41 -23.15
C TRP A 214 -28.07 -3.54 -21.81
N ALA A 215 -28.69 -4.68 -21.54
CA ALA A 215 -29.33 -4.94 -20.25
C ALA A 215 -28.35 -4.78 -19.08
N PHE A 216 -27.14 -5.35 -19.19
CA PHE A 216 -26.09 -5.22 -18.18
C PHE A 216 -25.69 -3.75 -17.96
N TRP A 217 -25.42 -3.00 -19.04
CA TRP A 217 -25.08 -1.58 -18.93
C TRP A 217 -26.22 -0.73 -18.37
N SER A 218 -27.46 -1.04 -18.71
CA SER A 218 -28.63 -0.36 -18.14
C SER A 218 -28.76 -0.63 -16.64
N VAL A 219 -28.68 -1.90 -16.21
CA VAL A 219 -28.80 -2.27 -14.79
C VAL A 219 -27.67 -1.67 -13.96
N VAL A 220 -26.42 -1.81 -14.41
CA VAL A 220 -25.26 -1.23 -13.72
C VAL A 220 -25.29 0.30 -13.77
N GLY A 221 -25.71 0.88 -14.90
CA GLY A 221 -25.85 2.33 -15.06
C GLY A 221 -26.88 2.91 -14.09
N VAL A 222 -28.04 2.27 -13.95
CA VAL A 222 -29.05 2.64 -12.94
C VAL A 222 -28.45 2.53 -11.53
N GLY A 223 -27.75 1.45 -11.21
CA GLY A 223 -27.08 1.30 -9.91
C GLY A 223 -26.06 2.42 -9.61
N ILE A 224 -25.25 2.82 -10.60
CA ILE A 224 -24.29 3.94 -10.46
C ILE A 224 -25.03 5.25 -10.22
N VAL A 225 -26.11 5.51 -10.98
CA VAL A 225 -26.94 6.72 -10.80
C VAL A 225 -27.62 6.73 -9.44
N THR A 226 -28.14 5.59 -8.97
CA THR A 226 -28.73 5.45 -7.62
C THR A 226 -27.69 5.67 -6.54
N GLY A 227 -26.48 5.13 -6.69
CA GLY A 227 -25.37 5.36 -5.76
C GLY A 227 -24.99 6.83 -5.69
N PHE A 228 -24.83 7.49 -6.84
CA PHE A 228 -24.53 8.93 -6.89
C PHE A 228 -25.67 9.78 -6.31
N ALA A 229 -26.92 9.45 -6.63
CA ALA A 229 -28.09 10.12 -6.05
C ALA A 229 -28.16 9.95 -4.53
N GLY A 230 -27.85 8.75 -4.01
CA GLY A 230 -27.75 8.50 -2.57
C GLY A 230 -26.70 9.37 -1.88
N ALA A 231 -25.52 9.54 -2.48
CA ALA A 231 -24.47 10.41 -1.95
C ALA A 231 -24.87 11.91 -1.99
N VAL A 232 -25.56 12.35 -3.06
CA VAL A 232 -26.12 13.71 -3.14
C VAL A 232 -27.21 13.92 -2.08
N LEU A 233 -28.10 12.93 -1.89
CA LEU A 233 -29.13 12.98 -0.86
C LEU A 233 -28.52 13.02 0.54
N MET A 234 -27.48 12.23 0.81
CA MET A 234 -26.73 12.27 2.06
C MET A 234 -26.15 13.66 2.32
N CYS A 235 -25.46 14.25 1.32
CA CYS A 235 -24.96 15.61 1.38
C CYS A 235 -26.06 16.62 1.72
N ALA A 236 -27.20 16.54 1.01
CA ALA A 236 -28.34 17.41 1.23
C ALA A 236 -28.92 17.24 2.64
N THR A 237 -29.16 16.00 3.08
CA THR A 237 -29.70 15.72 4.42
C THR A 237 -28.79 16.26 5.51
N PHE A 238 -27.47 16.10 5.36
CA PHE A 238 -26.51 16.63 6.32
C PHE A 238 -26.50 18.17 6.37
N LEU A 239 -26.54 18.85 5.21
CA LEU A 239 -26.69 20.31 5.19
C LEU A 239 -27.97 20.78 5.90
N MET A 240 -29.05 20.01 5.81
CA MET A 240 -30.32 20.33 6.46
C MET A 240 -30.27 20.09 7.97
N TYR A 241 -29.52 19.08 8.44
CA TYR A 241 -29.16 18.94 9.87
C TYR A 241 -28.41 20.17 10.37
N VAL A 242 -27.39 20.63 9.62
CA VAL A 242 -26.60 21.82 9.98
C VAL A 242 -27.44 23.10 10.03
N VAL A 243 -28.47 23.24 9.17
CA VAL A 243 -29.36 24.42 9.12
C VAL A 243 -30.54 24.30 10.10
N GLY A 244 -30.78 23.13 10.70
CA GLY A 244 -31.86 22.91 11.66
C GLY A 244 -33.27 22.80 11.03
N THR A 245 -33.38 22.49 9.74
CA THR A 245 -34.67 22.44 9.01
C THR A 245 -35.27 21.02 8.92
N ILE A 246 -35.03 20.19 9.94
CA ILE A 246 -35.27 18.73 9.96
C ILE A 246 -36.76 18.37 9.83
N GLU A 247 -37.66 19.21 10.36
CA GLU A 247 -39.11 18.90 10.42
C GLU A 247 -39.80 18.78 9.06
N ASN A 248 -39.17 19.23 7.97
CA ASN A 248 -39.80 19.32 6.65
C ASN A 248 -39.54 18.14 5.70
N ILE A 249 -38.88 17.06 6.15
CA ILE A 249 -38.39 15.99 5.26
C ILE A 249 -38.80 14.62 5.77
N ALA A 250 -40.11 14.40 5.90
CA ALA A 250 -40.63 13.04 5.80
C ALA A 250 -40.53 12.61 4.32
N PRO A 251 -39.85 11.49 3.96
CA PRO A 251 -39.48 10.35 4.81
C PRO A 251 -37.99 9.91 4.83
N LEU A 252 -37.01 10.69 4.35
CA LEU A 252 -35.62 10.23 4.19
C LEU A 252 -34.72 10.59 5.37
N SER A 253 -34.37 9.59 6.19
CA SER A 253 -33.38 9.72 7.28
C SER A 253 -31.93 9.71 6.75
N TYR A 254 -30.97 10.15 7.56
CA TYR A 254 -29.55 10.19 7.19
C TYR A 254 -29.04 8.79 6.90
N ASN A 255 -29.23 7.83 7.82
CA ASN A 255 -28.74 6.47 7.60
C ASN A 255 -29.44 5.79 6.42
N ASN A 256 -30.70 6.14 6.13
CA ASN A 256 -31.39 5.65 4.94
C ASN A 256 -30.72 6.13 3.65
N THR A 257 -30.31 7.41 3.56
CA THR A 257 -29.59 7.92 2.38
C THR A 257 -28.21 7.27 2.21
N VAL A 258 -27.47 7.10 3.31
CA VAL A 258 -26.20 6.36 3.36
C VAL A 258 -26.40 4.93 2.88
N SER A 259 -27.42 4.25 3.40
CA SER A 259 -27.74 2.87 3.08
C SER A 259 -28.06 2.71 1.59
N ILE A 260 -28.89 3.59 1.00
CA ILE A 260 -29.19 3.60 -0.44
C ILE A 260 -27.91 3.74 -1.25
N TRP A 261 -27.03 4.68 -0.88
CA TRP A 261 -25.75 4.89 -1.56
C TRP A 261 -24.86 3.64 -1.51
N LEU A 262 -24.69 3.05 -0.32
CA LEU A 262 -23.78 1.93 -0.10
C LEU A 262 -24.32 0.61 -0.66
N TRP A 263 -25.62 0.32 -0.53
CA TRP A 263 -26.24 -0.85 -1.17
C TRP A 263 -26.16 -0.78 -2.69
N ALA A 264 -26.43 0.38 -3.29
CA ALA A 264 -26.30 0.57 -4.73
C ALA A 264 -24.85 0.37 -5.19
N SER A 265 -23.89 0.91 -4.45
CA SER A 265 -22.46 0.75 -4.73
C SER A 265 -22.00 -0.71 -4.63
N ALA A 266 -22.42 -1.42 -3.57
CA ALA A 266 -22.16 -2.84 -3.38
C ALA A 266 -22.77 -3.69 -4.50
N PHE A 267 -24.00 -3.41 -4.90
CA PHE A 267 -24.67 -4.09 -6.00
C PHE A 267 -23.92 -3.92 -7.32
N VAL A 268 -23.51 -2.69 -7.64
CA VAL A 268 -22.72 -2.38 -8.85
C VAL A 268 -21.41 -3.17 -8.86
N ASP A 269 -20.67 -3.15 -7.76
CA ASP A 269 -19.37 -3.82 -7.65
C ASP A 269 -19.52 -5.35 -7.77
N LEU A 270 -20.54 -5.92 -7.12
CA LEU A 270 -20.87 -7.35 -7.23
C LEU A 270 -21.28 -7.72 -8.65
N ALA A 271 -22.15 -6.92 -9.30
CA ALA A 271 -22.61 -7.16 -10.66
C ALA A 271 -21.46 -7.14 -11.67
N ILE A 272 -20.55 -6.17 -11.56
CA ILE A 272 -19.33 -6.10 -12.38
C ILE A 272 -18.45 -7.33 -12.14
N SER A 273 -18.23 -7.71 -10.89
CA SER A 273 -17.38 -8.85 -10.50
C SER A 273 -17.90 -10.18 -10.99
N VAL A 274 -19.20 -10.43 -10.79
CA VAL A 274 -19.89 -11.64 -11.25
C VAL A 274 -19.89 -11.70 -12.77
N CYS A 275 -20.19 -10.59 -13.45
CA CYS A 275 -20.16 -10.51 -14.91
C CYS A 275 -18.77 -10.83 -15.49
N LEU A 276 -17.71 -10.23 -14.93
CA LEU A 276 -16.32 -10.52 -15.31
C LEU A 276 -15.98 -11.99 -15.07
N THR A 277 -16.37 -12.53 -13.92
CA THR A 277 -16.07 -13.92 -13.55
C THR A 277 -16.76 -14.92 -14.47
N ILE A 278 -18.05 -14.78 -14.71
CA ILE A 278 -18.82 -15.66 -15.61
C ILE A 278 -18.26 -15.57 -17.03
N THR A 279 -18.03 -14.35 -17.53
CA THR A 279 -17.60 -14.15 -18.91
C THR A 279 -16.18 -14.68 -19.16
N LEU A 280 -15.27 -14.49 -18.21
CA LEU A 280 -13.92 -15.04 -18.30
C LEU A 280 -13.93 -16.56 -18.10
N SER A 281 -14.76 -17.10 -17.19
CA SER A 281 -14.85 -18.54 -16.94
C SER A 281 -15.38 -19.31 -18.16
N ARG A 282 -16.38 -18.75 -18.86
CA ARG A 282 -16.89 -19.34 -20.11
C ARG A 282 -15.86 -19.31 -21.24
N ARG A 283 -14.96 -18.33 -21.26
CA ARG A 283 -13.87 -18.25 -22.25
C ARG A 283 -12.71 -19.18 -21.96
N ILE A 284 -12.58 -19.73 -20.75
CA ILE A 284 -11.50 -20.69 -20.42
C ILE A 284 -11.73 -22.05 -21.10
N GLN A 285 -12.96 -22.40 -21.46
CA GLN A 285 -13.24 -23.70 -22.07
C GLN A 285 -12.78 -23.73 -23.54
N GLY A 286 -11.58 -24.25 -23.81
CA GLY A 286 -11.17 -24.70 -25.15
C GLY A 286 -9.95 -24.02 -25.80
N PHE A 287 -9.08 -23.33 -25.05
CA PHE A 287 -7.85 -22.73 -25.62
C PHE A 287 -6.61 -23.63 -25.50
N ASN A 288 -5.98 -23.66 -24.32
CA ASN A 288 -4.71 -24.34 -24.01
C ASN A 288 -4.45 -24.19 -22.50
N ASP A 289 -3.90 -25.21 -21.82
CA ASP A 289 -3.62 -25.21 -20.37
C ASP A 289 -2.85 -23.96 -19.89
N SER A 290 -1.91 -23.47 -20.71
CA SER A 290 -1.15 -22.24 -20.44
C SER A 290 -2.05 -21.00 -20.38
N THR A 291 -2.89 -20.79 -21.40
CA THR A 291 -3.83 -19.67 -21.49
C THR A 291 -4.88 -19.75 -20.40
N ASP A 292 -5.35 -20.95 -20.10
CA ASP A 292 -6.36 -21.22 -19.09
C ASP A 292 -5.82 -20.94 -17.69
N SER A 293 -4.59 -21.33 -17.40
CA SER A 293 -3.92 -21.01 -16.13
C SER A 293 -3.74 -19.49 -15.95
N LEU A 294 -3.45 -18.75 -17.02
CA LEU A 294 -3.37 -17.30 -16.99
C LEU A 294 -4.74 -16.70 -16.74
N LEU A 295 -5.75 -17.07 -17.52
CA LEU A 295 -7.13 -16.59 -17.36
C LEU A 295 -7.66 -16.84 -15.94
N ARG A 296 -7.43 -18.02 -15.36
CA ARG A 296 -7.79 -18.32 -13.95
C ARG A 296 -7.10 -17.40 -12.96
N LYS A 297 -5.82 -17.08 -13.17
CA LYS A 297 -5.09 -16.09 -12.35
C LYS A 297 -5.70 -14.69 -12.49
N LEU A 298 -6.11 -14.28 -13.70
CA LEU A 298 -6.76 -12.99 -13.92
C LEU A 298 -8.11 -12.90 -13.22
N ILE A 299 -8.93 -13.95 -13.34
CA ILE A 299 -10.22 -14.03 -12.64
C ILE A 299 -9.98 -13.88 -11.13
N LYS A 300 -9.04 -14.64 -10.56
CA LYS A 300 -8.72 -14.58 -9.13
C LYS A 300 -8.24 -13.20 -8.70
N VAL A 301 -7.40 -12.52 -9.50
CA VAL A 301 -6.93 -11.16 -9.19
C VAL A 301 -8.07 -10.16 -9.30
N SER A 302 -8.86 -10.20 -10.38
CA SER A 302 -10.01 -9.30 -10.58
C SER A 302 -11.08 -9.46 -9.51
N LEU A 303 -11.37 -10.69 -9.08
CA LEU A 303 -12.27 -10.95 -7.96
C LEU A 303 -11.72 -10.38 -6.64
N LYS A 304 -10.44 -10.62 -6.34
CA LYS A 304 -9.80 -10.06 -5.15
C LYS A 304 -9.85 -8.53 -5.12
N THR A 305 -9.77 -7.88 -6.28
CA THR A 305 -9.76 -6.42 -6.36
C THR A 305 -11.12 -5.76 -6.20
N ALA A 306 -12.19 -6.50 -6.49
CA ALA A 306 -13.54 -5.99 -6.28
C ALA A 306 -14.14 -6.48 -4.95
N ALA A 307 -13.56 -7.51 -4.35
CA ALA A 307 -13.97 -8.02 -3.05
C ALA A 307 -13.88 -6.94 -1.96
N TYR A 308 -12.78 -6.20 -1.87
CA TYR A 308 -12.64 -5.21 -0.79
C TYR A 308 -13.59 -4.02 -0.94
N THR A 309 -13.87 -3.51 -2.15
CA THR A 309 -14.85 -2.42 -2.34
C THR A 309 -16.26 -2.90 -1.98
N THR A 310 -16.61 -4.12 -2.42
CA THR A 310 -17.91 -4.74 -2.12
C THR A 310 -18.05 -5.00 -0.62
N LEU A 311 -17.02 -5.54 0.05
CA LEU A 311 -17.07 -5.86 1.48
C LEU A 311 -17.23 -4.60 2.34
N LEU A 312 -16.48 -3.54 2.03
CA LEU A 312 -16.60 -2.26 2.73
C LEU A 312 -17.97 -1.62 2.48
N ALA A 313 -18.45 -1.61 1.24
CA ALA A 313 -19.76 -1.07 0.91
C ALA A 313 -20.90 -1.87 1.59
N VAL A 314 -20.85 -3.20 1.57
CA VAL A 314 -21.83 -4.06 2.26
C VAL A 314 -21.76 -3.86 3.77
N GLY A 315 -20.55 -3.83 4.36
CA GLY A 315 -20.39 -3.60 5.80
C GLY A 315 -20.99 -2.26 6.23
N GLY A 316 -20.64 -1.17 5.53
CA GLY A 316 -21.22 0.14 5.79
C GLY A 316 -22.73 0.19 5.56
N ALA A 317 -23.24 -0.48 4.52
CA ALA A 317 -24.67 -0.55 4.23
C ALA A 317 -25.45 -1.31 5.31
N ILE A 318 -24.93 -2.45 5.79
CA ILE A 318 -25.53 -3.24 6.88
C ILE A 318 -25.57 -2.39 8.15
N VAL A 319 -24.44 -1.77 8.50
CA VAL A 319 -24.33 -0.93 9.69
C VAL A 319 -25.31 0.25 9.61
N ALA A 320 -25.35 0.97 8.48
CA ALA A 320 -26.29 2.06 8.26
C ALA A 320 -27.78 1.59 8.29
N SER A 321 -28.10 0.44 7.70
CA SER A 321 -29.47 -0.10 7.71
C SER A 321 -29.93 -0.60 9.07
N ALA A 322 -29.01 -1.16 9.88
CA ALA A 322 -29.34 -1.80 11.15
C ALA A 322 -29.48 -0.81 12.30
N ILE A 323 -28.86 0.36 12.17
CA ILE A 323 -28.74 1.36 13.24
C ILE A 323 -29.75 2.48 13.05
N ASN A 324 -30.44 2.81 14.14
CA ASN A 324 -31.35 3.94 14.19
C ASN A 324 -30.53 5.25 14.24
N ASP A 325 -30.87 6.23 13.40
CA ASP A 325 -30.27 7.58 13.39
C ASP A 325 -30.26 8.22 14.79
N ASN A 326 -31.23 7.89 15.64
CA ASN A 326 -31.34 8.44 16.99
C ASN A 326 -30.39 7.80 18.02
N ASP A 327 -29.72 6.68 17.69
CA ASP A 327 -28.77 6.05 18.62
C ASP A 327 -27.37 6.65 18.45
N VAL A 328 -27.05 7.60 19.33
CA VAL A 328 -25.76 8.31 19.39
C VAL A 328 -24.57 7.33 19.47
N ASN A 329 -24.73 6.17 20.13
CA ASN A 329 -23.62 5.24 20.31
C ASN A 329 -23.21 4.50 19.04
N SER A 330 -24.02 4.57 17.99
CA SER A 330 -23.82 3.74 16.80
C SER A 330 -24.08 4.50 15.49
N ALA A 331 -24.66 5.69 15.53
CA ALA A 331 -24.99 6.52 14.37
C ALA A 331 -23.85 6.63 13.36
N TYR A 332 -22.60 6.82 13.81
CA TYR A 332 -21.43 7.00 12.94
C TYR A 332 -20.60 5.73 12.71
N ALA A 333 -21.03 4.56 13.18
CA ALA A 333 -20.28 3.32 12.99
C ALA A 333 -20.01 2.99 11.51
N HIS A 334 -20.88 3.41 10.59
CA HIS A 334 -20.72 3.18 9.15
C HIS A 334 -19.53 3.94 8.55
N PHE A 335 -19.05 5.03 9.17
CA PHE A 335 -17.90 5.81 8.71
C PHE A 335 -16.62 4.98 8.60
N ALA A 336 -16.41 4.03 9.52
CA ALA A 336 -15.26 3.12 9.49
C ALA A 336 -15.17 2.30 8.19
N PHE A 337 -16.30 2.08 7.52
CA PHE A 337 -16.40 1.27 6.32
C PHE A 337 -16.34 2.09 5.04
N TRP A 338 -17.06 3.21 4.97
CA TRP A 338 -17.16 3.96 3.72
C TRP A 338 -16.01 4.95 3.51
N PHE A 339 -15.38 5.42 4.58
CA PHE A 339 -14.22 6.32 4.47
C PHE A 339 -13.07 5.73 3.63
N PRO A 340 -12.68 4.45 3.78
CA PRO A 340 -11.67 3.83 2.92
C PRO A 340 -12.11 3.51 1.48
N LEU A 341 -13.40 3.67 1.12
CA LEU A 341 -13.92 3.26 -0.19
C LEU A 341 -13.30 4.02 -1.37
N PRO A 342 -13.11 5.36 -1.34
CA PRO A 342 -12.58 6.07 -2.50
C PRO A 342 -11.15 5.65 -2.91
N PRO A 343 -10.18 5.48 -1.99
CA PRO A 343 -8.90 4.84 -2.32
C PRO A 343 -9.07 3.41 -2.84
N CYS A 344 -9.97 2.62 -2.26
CA CYS A 344 -10.26 1.26 -2.72
C CYS A 344 -10.76 1.25 -4.19
N TYR A 345 -11.67 2.15 -4.54
CA TYR A 345 -12.11 2.32 -5.93
C TYR A 345 -10.94 2.62 -6.85
N ALA A 346 -10.09 3.56 -6.48
CA ALA A 346 -8.89 3.90 -7.25
C ALA A 346 -7.95 2.69 -7.40
N LEU A 347 -7.68 1.94 -6.32
CA LEU A 347 -6.87 0.71 -6.33
C LEU A 347 -7.47 -0.38 -7.24
N SER A 348 -8.80 -0.51 -7.27
CA SER A 348 -9.49 -1.54 -8.06
C SER A 348 -9.30 -1.30 -9.56
N LEU A 349 -9.35 -0.03 -9.99
CA LEU A 349 -9.11 0.39 -11.36
C LEU A 349 -7.67 0.06 -11.80
N TYR A 350 -6.69 0.43 -10.98
CA TYR A 350 -5.27 0.25 -11.31
C TYR A 350 -4.85 -1.22 -11.31
N THR A 351 -5.38 -2.01 -10.38
CA THR A 351 -5.07 -3.44 -10.36
C THR A 351 -5.66 -4.13 -11.59
N THR A 352 -6.87 -3.73 -11.99
CA THR A 352 -7.52 -4.24 -13.21
C THR A 352 -6.77 -3.85 -14.49
N LEU A 353 -6.15 -2.67 -14.54
CA LEU A 353 -5.31 -2.23 -15.66
C LEU A 353 -3.93 -2.89 -15.68
N THR A 354 -3.28 -3.04 -14.53
CA THR A 354 -1.96 -3.67 -14.40
C THR A 354 -2.03 -5.16 -14.73
N THR A 355 -3.13 -5.81 -14.35
CA THR A 355 -3.39 -7.21 -14.69
C THR A 355 -3.37 -7.43 -16.21
N ARG A 356 -3.90 -6.49 -17.00
CA ARG A 356 -3.86 -6.54 -18.47
C ARG A 356 -2.42 -6.45 -19.01
N LYS A 357 -1.57 -5.61 -18.42
CA LYS A 357 -0.15 -5.48 -18.78
C LYS A 357 0.55 -6.83 -18.67
N THR A 358 0.38 -7.51 -17.55
CA THR A 358 1.00 -8.82 -17.30
C THR A 358 0.57 -9.86 -18.33
N VAL A 359 -0.72 -9.91 -18.67
CA VAL A 359 -1.23 -10.83 -19.71
C VAL A 359 -0.63 -10.55 -21.06
N GLN A 360 -0.63 -9.28 -21.48
CA GLN A 360 -0.08 -8.89 -22.78
C GLN A 360 1.40 -9.27 -22.89
N GLN A 361 2.16 -9.10 -21.82
CA GLN A 361 3.57 -9.48 -21.76
C GLN A 361 3.77 -11.00 -21.80
N HIS A 362 2.94 -11.78 -21.12
CA HIS A 362 3.01 -13.24 -21.18
C HIS A 362 2.66 -13.77 -22.58
N LEU A 363 1.59 -13.25 -23.19
CA LEU A 363 1.19 -13.63 -24.54
C LEU A 363 2.25 -13.24 -25.57
N SER A 364 2.86 -12.05 -25.48
CA SER A 364 3.93 -11.66 -26.40
C SER A 364 5.17 -12.55 -26.28
N ARG A 365 5.50 -13.01 -25.05
CA ARG A 365 6.62 -13.94 -24.82
C ARG A 365 6.34 -15.33 -25.34
N ALA A 366 5.13 -15.85 -25.10
CA ALA A 366 4.71 -17.16 -25.61
C ALA A 366 4.74 -17.18 -27.15
N TYR A 367 4.31 -16.10 -27.79
CA TYR A 367 4.39 -15.96 -29.24
C TYR A 367 5.85 -15.89 -29.73
N ALA A 368 6.70 -15.10 -29.09
CA ALA A 368 8.12 -15.00 -29.45
C ALA A 368 8.83 -16.36 -29.33
N ALA A 369 8.51 -17.15 -28.30
CA ALA A 369 9.06 -18.49 -28.12
C ALA A 369 8.60 -19.48 -29.21
N ALA A 370 7.37 -19.37 -29.68
CA ALA A 370 6.85 -20.23 -30.74
C ALA A 370 7.26 -19.80 -32.16
N ALA A 371 7.62 -18.52 -32.34
CA ALA A 371 8.15 -18.00 -33.59
C ALA A 371 9.64 -18.34 -33.79
N ASP A 372 10.31 -18.92 -32.79
CA ASP A 372 11.68 -19.40 -32.91
C ASP A 372 11.73 -20.64 -33.83
N PRO A 373 12.33 -20.55 -35.03
CA PRO A 373 12.36 -21.66 -35.99
C PRO A 373 13.14 -22.88 -35.48
N ASN A 374 13.97 -22.73 -34.45
CA ASN A 374 14.67 -23.84 -33.81
C ASN A 374 13.82 -24.56 -32.75
N SER A 375 12.65 -24.02 -32.38
CA SER A 375 11.68 -24.65 -31.51
C SER A 375 10.87 -25.70 -32.28
N HIS A 376 11.49 -26.85 -32.57
CA HIS A 376 10.86 -27.99 -33.25
C HIS A 376 9.67 -28.63 -32.49
N ARG A 377 9.22 -28.07 -31.35
CA ARG A 377 8.25 -28.72 -30.45
C ARG A 377 6.94 -28.00 -30.14
N THR A 378 6.65 -26.83 -30.72
CA THR A 378 5.35 -26.16 -30.45
C THR A 378 4.78 -25.48 -31.68
N SER A 379 4.11 -26.25 -32.54
CA SER A 379 3.17 -25.68 -33.52
C SER A 379 2.02 -25.03 -32.75
N ILE A 380 1.97 -23.70 -32.71
CA ILE A 380 0.78 -23.00 -32.23
C ILE A 380 -0.38 -23.34 -33.18
N PRO A 381 -1.54 -23.81 -32.69
CA PRO A 381 -2.67 -24.10 -33.55
C PRO A 381 -3.12 -22.83 -34.29
N PRO A 382 -3.40 -22.91 -35.61
CA PRO A 382 -3.69 -21.76 -36.47
C PRO A 382 -4.89 -20.90 -36.01
N ARG A 383 -5.77 -21.44 -35.15
CA ARG A 383 -6.88 -20.70 -34.55
C ARG A 383 -6.45 -19.54 -33.64
N VAL A 384 -5.32 -19.65 -32.94
CA VAL A 384 -4.84 -18.57 -32.05
C VAL A 384 -4.27 -17.39 -32.86
N ALA A 385 -3.67 -17.64 -34.02
CA ALA A 385 -3.22 -16.60 -34.94
C ALA A 385 -4.41 -15.85 -35.58
N LEU A 386 -5.47 -16.58 -35.92
CA LEU A 386 -6.71 -16.04 -36.49
C LEU A 386 -7.47 -15.15 -35.50
N ASP A 387 -7.53 -15.54 -34.22
CA ASP A 387 -8.17 -14.73 -33.17
C ASP A 387 -7.37 -13.48 -32.81
N LEU A 388 -6.05 -13.45 -33.01
CA LEU A 388 -5.24 -12.24 -32.80
C LEU A 388 -5.42 -11.23 -33.94
N SER A 389 -5.58 -11.72 -35.18
CA SER A 389 -6.05 -10.87 -36.28
C SER A 389 -7.47 -10.36 -36.03
N ALA A 390 -8.35 -11.19 -35.46
CA ALA A 390 -9.70 -10.75 -35.07
C ALA A 390 -9.68 -9.74 -33.91
N LEU A 391 -8.77 -9.87 -32.93
CA LEU A 391 -8.57 -8.92 -31.84
C LEU A 391 -7.97 -7.59 -32.32
N ASN A 392 -7.03 -7.64 -33.27
CA ASN A 392 -6.50 -6.44 -33.92
C ASN A 392 -7.55 -5.76 -34.82
N SER A 393 -8.40 -6.54 -35.49
CA SER A 393 -9.58 -6.04 -36.23
C SER A 393 -10.69 -5.51 -35.32
N ALA A 394 -10.89 -6.08 -34.14
CA ALA A 394 -11.79 -5.54 -33.13
C ALA A 394 -11.22 -4.23 -32.54
N ARG A 395 -9.89 -4.11 -32.46
CA ARG A 395 -9.20 -2.89 -32.03
C ARG A 395 -9.27 -1.77 -33.06
N SER A 396 -9.26 -2.08 -34.36
CA SER A 396 -9.53 -1.10 -35.41
C SER A 396 -11.01 -0.72 -35.45
N ALA A 397 -11.93 -1.67 -35.26
CA ALA A 397 -13.37 -1.41 -35.14
C ALA A 397 -13.74 -0.55 -33.92
N GLN A 398 -13.08 -0.76 -32.77
CA GLN A 398 -13.23 0.07 -31.58
C GLN A 398 -12.69 1.49 -31.81
N ARG A 399 -11.55 1.64 -32.51
CA ARG A 399 -11.02 2.96 -32.88
C ARG A 399 -11.93 3.71 -33.84
N SER A 400 -12.55 3.03 -34.80
CA SER A 400 -13.56 3.64 -35.67
C SER A 400 -14.82 4.00 -34.90
N HIS A 401 -15.26 3.17 -33.95
CA HIS A 401 -16.41 3.48 -33.09
C HIS A 401 -16.12 4.68 -32.17
N ASP A 402 -14.93 4.77 -31.58
CA ASP A 402 -14.52 5.92 -30.75
C ASP A 402 -14.37 7.20 -31.59
N ALA A 403 -13.90 7.10 -32.84
CA ALA A 403 -13.82 8.22 -33.77
C ALA A 403 -15.22 8.70 -34.23
N VAL A 404 -16.15 7.78 -34.49
CA VAL A 404 -17.54 8.08 -34.88
C VAL A 404 -18.35 8.62 -33.68
N VAL A 405 -18.18 8.06 -32.49
CA VAL A 405 -18.81 8.57 -31.24
C VAL A 405 -18.24 9.94 -30.87
N SER A 406 -16.94 10.18 -31.07
CA SER A 406 -16.35 11.50 -30.86
C SER A 406 -16.79 12.54 -31.91
N SER A 407 -17.30 12.11 -33.07
CA SER A 407 -17.84 12.98 -34.12
C SER A 407 -19.36 13.19 -34.03
N GLY A 408 -20.11 12.25 -33.44
CA GLY A 408 -21.58 12.27 -33.39
C GLY A 408 -22.19 13.01 -32.19
N TYR A 409 -21.42 13.27 -31.13
CA TYR A 409 -21.89 13.99 -29.93
C TYR A 409 -21.71 15.53 -29.99
N PHE A 410 -21.30 16.09 -31.14
CA PHE A 410 -20.95 17.51 -31.25
C PHE A 410 -22.01 18.41 -31.91
N SER A 411 -23.24 17.93 -32.09
CA SER A 411 -24.35 18.72 -32.68
C SER A 411 -25.68 18.45 -31.96
N GLY A 412 -25.94 19.19 -30.87
CA GLY A 412 -27.19 19.20 -30.06
C GLY A 412 -27.01 20.07 -28.80
N PRO A 413 -28.04 20.77 -28.28
CA PRO A 413 -27.89 22.12 -27.72
C PRO A 413 -27.20 22.18 -26.35
N ALA A 414 -26.34 23.19 -26.23
CA ALA A 414 -25.50 23.51 -25.11
C ALA A 414 -26.29 24.14 -23.94
N ALA A 415 -26.38 23.44 -22.81
CA ALA A 415 -26.75 24.04 -21.52
C ALA A 415 -26.37 23.16 -20.31
N ALA A 416 -25.14 22.66 -20.23
CA ALA A 416 -24.52 22.21 -18.97
C ALA A 416 -23.01 21.98 -19.19
N PHE A 417 -22.16 22.46 -18.29
CA PHE A 417 -20.69 22.26 -18.25
C PHE A 417 -19.77 23.13 -19.16
N PRO A 418 -19.70 24.46 -18.92
CA PRO A 418 -18.63 25.30 -19.48
C PRO A 418 -17.25 25.10 -18.80
N ALA A 419 -17.20 24.67 -17.53
CA ALA A 419 -15.94 24.53 -16.78
C ALA A 419 -15.00 23.43 -17.29
N PHE A 420 -15.56 22.35 -17.87
CA PHE A 420 -14.79 21.21 -18.37
C PHE A 420 -14.11 21.51 -19.72
N ARG A 421 -14.69 22.39 -20.55
CA ARG A 421 -14.09 22.82 -21.83
C ARG A 421 -12.89 23.73 -21.63
N LEU A 422 -12.93 24.64 -20.64
CA LEU A 422 -11.87 25.61 -20.39
C LEU A 422 -10.56 24.95 -19.91
N ALA A 423 -10.68 23.90 -19.08
CA ALA A 423 -9.54 23.14 -18.57
C ALA A 423 -8.82 22.33 -19.65
N ILE A 424 -9.54 21.85 -20.68
CA ILE A 424 -8.97 21.09 -21.79
C ILE A 424 -8.24 22.02 -22.79
N SER A 425 -8.78 23.21 -23.06
CA SER A 425 -8.14 24.19 -23.95
C SER A 425 -6.83 24.77 -23.41
N LEU A 426 -6.60 24.76 -22.10
CA LEU A 426 -5.38 25.27 -21.47
C LEU A 426 -4.24 24.24 -21.40
N LEU A 427 -4.50 22.96 -21.70
CA LEU A 427 -3.53 21.86 -21.56
C LEU A 427 -3.05 21.27 -22.89
N GLU A 428 -3.48 21.81 -24.03
CA GLU A 428 -3.10 21.27 -25.35
C GLU A 428 -1.87 22.00 -25.94
N PRO A 429 -0.72 21.33 -26.13
CA PRO A 429 0.39 21.92 -26.86
C PRO A 429 0.04 21.95 -28.36
N ARG A 430 -0.10 23.16 -28.91
CA ARG A 430 -0.26 23.39 -30.36
C ARG A 430 0.87 22.70 -31.14
N ARG A 431 0.57 21.58 -31.78
CA ARG A 431 1.46 20.93 -32.75
C ARG A 431 1.51 21.77 -34.03
N ARG A 432 2.63 22.45 -34.26
CA ARG A 432 2.98 22.97 -35.59
C ARG A 432 3.55 21.81 -36.42
N THR A 433 2.95 21.56 -37.57
CA THR A 433 3.46 20.67 -38.62
C THR A 433 4.72 21.27 -39.26
N PRO A 434 5.78 20.49 -39.52
CA PRO A 434 6.95 21.00 -40.23
C PRO A 434 6.75 20.84 -41.75
N ARG A 435 6.82 21.96 -42.47
CA ARG A 435 7.04 21.97 -43.92
C ARG A 435 8.24 22.88 -44.21
N GLN A 436 9.28 22.28 -44.77
CA GLN A 436 10.41 22.87 -45.50
C GLN A 436 11.15 24.07 -44.87
N ARG A 437 12.42 23.85 -44.49
CA ARG A 437 13.57 24.49 -45.16
C ARG A 437 14.90 23.91 -44.70
N THR A 438 15.73 23.65 -45.70
CA THR A 438 17.13 23.26 -45.71
C THR A 438 18.03 24.40 -45.20
N HIS A 439 19.26 24.02 -44.81
CA HIS A 439 20.41 24.86 -44.40
C HIS A 439 20.40 25.47 -43.00
N ALA A 440 21.06 24.77 -42.05
CA ALA A 440 22.13 25.31 -41.21
C ALA A 440 22.49 24.27 -40.13
N ALA A 441 23.46 23.41 -40.44
CA ALA A 441 24.14 22.56 -39.47
C ALA A 441 25.40 23.28 -39.00
N THR A 442 25.49 23.58 -37.70
CA THR A 442 26.69 23.65 -36.82
C THR A 442 26.48 24.63 -35.65
N CYS A 443 25.56 24.38 -34.70
CA CYS A 443 25.62 24.96 -33.34
C CYS A 443 24.55 24.44 -32.33
N ALA A 444 24.15 23.17 -32.38
CA ALA A 444 22.99 22.70 -31.59
C ALA A 444 23.19 21.36 -30.86
N GLU A 445 24.40 21.04 -30.40
CA GLU A 445 24.70 19.79 -29.69
C GLU A 445 25.17 20.00 -28.23
N ARG A 446 24.69 21.07 -27.58
CA ARG A 446 24.99 21.33 -26.14
C ARG A 446 23.81 21.72 -25.26
N ARG A 447 22.55 21.64 -25.74
CA ARG A 447 21.37 22.12 -24.99
C ARG A 447 20.30 21.08 -24.62
N THR A 448 20.50 19.78 -24.85
CA THR A 448 19.46 18.76 -24.59
C THR A 448 19.65 17.91 -23.33
N ALA A 449 20.64 18.20 -22.47
CA ALA A 449 20.85 17.43 -21.22
C ALA A 449 20.22 18.05 -19.95
N ASN A 450 19.80 19.32 -19.97
CA ASN A 450 19.35 20.04 -18.75
C ASN A 450 17.81 20.21 -18.62
N GLY A 451 17.02 19.69 -19.56
CA GLY A 451 15.57 19.97 -19.64
C GLY A 451 14.65 19.05 -18.83
N MET A 452 15.12 17.93 -18.29
CA MET A 452 14.24 16.90 -17.67
C MET A 452 14.23 16.90 -16.14
N ALA A 453 15.10 17.68 -15.47
CA ALA A 453 15.12 17.77 -14.00
C ALA A 453 14.16 18.83 -13.43
N TRP A 454 13.72 19.78 -14.25
CA TRP A 454 12.93 20.94 -13.81
C TRP A 454 11.42 20.70 -13.69
N THR A 455 10.89 19.59 -14.21
CA THR A 455 9.43 19.36 -14.25
C THR A 455 8.88 18.73 -12.97
N ALA A 456 9.68 18.00 -12.19
CA ALA A 456 9.26 17.45 -10.90
C ALA A 456 9.22 18.53 -9.80
N GLU A 457 10.18 19.46 -9.83
CA GLU A 457 10.25 20.60 -8.91
C GLU A 457 9.14 21.63 -9.18
N GLN A 458 8.78 21.82 -10.47
CA GLN A 458 7.61 22.63 -10.84
C GLN A 458 6.27 21.93 -10.55
N ALA A 459 6.20 20.60 -10.56
CA ALA A 459 5.00 19.87 -10.15
C ALA A 459 4.81 19.94 -8.63
N PHE A 460 5.89 19.83 -7.84
CA PHE A 460 5.86 20.00 -6.39
C PHE A 460 5.59 21.46 -5.98
N GLY A 461 6.18 22.44 -6.67
CA GLY A 461 5.90 23.86 -6.47
C GLY A 461 4.49 24.30 -6.88
N ARG A 462 3.85 23.63 -7.85
CA ARG A 462 2.43 23.85 -8.18
C ARG A 462 1.48 23.12 -7.25
N LEU A 463 1.89 22.02 -6.62
CA LEU A 463 1.20 21.41 -5.48
C LEU A 463 1.23 22.34 -4.25
N CYS A 464 2.32 23.07 -4.01
CA CYS A 464 2.35 24.12 -2.98
C CYS A 464 1.39 25.29 -3.29
N SER A 465 1.03 25.53 -4.55
CA SER A 465 0.01 26.54 -4.91
C SER A 465 -1.42 26.10 -4.59
N PHE A 466 -1.70 24.80 -4.38
CA PHE A 466 -2.94 24.34 -3.72
C PHE A 466 -2.95 24.70 -2.23
N GLY A 467 -1.77 24.92 -1.64
CA GLY A 467 -1.60 25.47 -0.30
C GLY A 467 -2.28 26.83 -0.14
N ASN A 468 -2.44 27.65 -1.18
CA ASN A 468 -3.18 28.93 -1.09
C ASN A 468 -4.70 28.75 -0.95
N ILE A 469 -5.27 27.66 -1.50
CA ILE A 469 -6.69 27.31 -1.30
C ILE A 469 -6.86 26.70 0.09
N GLY A 470 -5.95 25.84 0.52
CA GLY A 470 -5.89 25.36 1.91
C GLY A 470 -5.71 26.49 2.92
N TRP A 471 -4.91 27.51 2.59
CA TRP A 471 -4.64 28.67 3.44
C TRP A 471 -5.78 29.70 3.44
N THR A 472 -6.53 29.83 2.33
CA THR A 472 -7.77 30.63 2.31
C THR A 472 -8.94 29.91 3.00
N ILE A 473 -9.05 28.57 2.86
CA ILE A 473 -9.98 27.76 3.65
C ILE A 473 -9.58 27.82 5.12
N TRP A 474 -8.30 27.70 5.46
CA TRP A 474 -7.79 27.85 6.83
C TRP A 474 -8.08 29.23 7.40
N ASN A 475 -7.87 30.30 6.61
CA ASN A 475 -8.24 31.65 7.03
C ASN A 475 -9.76 31.81 7.19
N ASP A 476 -10.58 31.26 6.30
CA ASP A 476 -12.04 31.37 6.40
C ASP A 476 -12.62 30.51 7.55
N LEU A 477 -12.01 29.34 7.82
CA LEU A 477 -12.28 28.47 8.98
C LEU A 477 -11.85 29.16 10.28
N SER A 478 -10.69 29.82 10.29
CA SER A 478 -10.19 30.60 11.43
C SER A 478 -11.05 31.84 11.73
N VAL A 479 -11.67 32.44 10.70
CA VAL A 479 -12.51 33.64 10.84
C VAL A 479 -13.88 33.31 11.45
N ARG A 480 -14.40 32.09 11.23
CA ARG A 480 -15.71 31.63 11.75
C ARG A 480 -15.67 31.02 13.17
N LEU A 481 -14.50 30.67 13.70
CA LEU A 481 -14.32 30.08 15.05
C LEU A 481 -14.27 31.12 16.21
N ARG A 482 -15.07 32.20 16.15
CA ARG A 482 -15.06 33.25 17.20
C ARG A 482 -15.92 32.87 18.43
N CYS A 483 -15.39 32.01 19.32
CA CYS A 483 -15.48 32.02 20.82
C CYS A 483 -15.11 30.64 21.42
N PRO A 484 -14.49 30.50 22.61
CA PRO A 484 -13.64 31.40 23.40
C PRO A 484 -12.15 31.22 23.02
N ARG A 485 -11.48 32.33 22.66
CA ARG A 485 -10.38 32.33 21.68
C ARG A 485 -9.06 31.69 22.10
N LEU A 486 -8.65 31.71 23.37
CA LEU A 486 -7.26 31.36 23.70
C LEU A 486 -7.02 29.84 23.73
N ALA A 487 -7.86 29.11 24.47
CA ALA A 487 -7.69 27.66 24.66
C ALA A 487 -7.83 26.86 23.35
N ALA A 488 -8.76 27.26 22.47
CA ALA A 488 -8.93 26.61 21.17
C ALA A 488 -7.73 26.85 20.24
N HIS A 489 -7.18 28.08 20.22
CA HIS A 489 -5.97 28.35 19.45
C HIS A 489 -4.75 27.59 19.97
N GLN A 490 -4.59 27.48 21.28
CA GLN A 490 -3.51 26.68 21.89
C GLN A 490 -3.66 25.18 21.59
N THR A 491 -4.88 24.64 21.72
CA THR A 491 -5.17 23.24 21.37
C THR A 491 -4.86 22.95 19.89
N ALA A 492 -5.25 23.88 19.00
CA ALA A 492 -4.93 23.80 17.59
C ALA A 492 -3.41 23.77 17.33
N ALA A 493 -2.68 24.65 17.99
CA ALA A 493 -1.23 24.77 17.83
C ALA A 493 -0.48 23.52 18.32
N LEU A 494 -1.00 22.82 19.32
CA LEU A 494 -0.42 21.57 19.82
C LEU A 494 -0.75 20.37 18.91
N LEU A 495 -2.03 20.16 18.58
CA LEU A 495 -2.50 18.94 17.94
C LEU A 495 -2.38 18.95 16.41
N ALA A 496 -2.49 20.12 15.77
CA ALA A 496 -2.46 20.18 14.30
C ALA A 496 -1.10 19.73 13.71
N PRO A 497 0.06 20.15 14.24
CA PRO A 497 1.35 19.64 13.75
C PRO A 497 1.49 18.12 13.91
N GLN A 498 1.04 17.57 15.04
CA GLN A 498 1.03 16.14 15.32
C GLN A 498 0.18 15.37 14.31
N PHE A 499 -1.03 15.84 14.01
CA PHE A 499 -1.90 15.23 12.99
C PHE A 499 -1.34 15.33 11.57
N VAL A 500 -0.79 16.50 11.20
CA VAL A 500 -0.17 16.67 9.87
C VAL A 500 1.04 15.74 9.72
N GLY A 501 1.86 15.64 10.76
CA GLY A 501 3.00 14.73 10.81
C GLY A 501 2.58 13.26 10.71
N SER A 502 1.57 12.84 11.47
CA SER A 502 1.11 11.44 11.49
C SER A 502 0.37 11.05 10.22
N GLY A 503 -0.45 11.94 9.67
CA GLY A 503 -1.09 11.75 8.37
C GLY A 503 -0.07 11.59 7.24
N LEU A 504 0.98 12.43 7.21
CA LEU A 504 2.07 12.28 6.24
C LEU A 504 2.86 10.97 6.47
N SER A 505 3.08 10.58 7.74
CA SER A 505 3.72 9.31 8.09
C SER A 505 2.96 8.12 7.52
N LEU A 506 1.63 8.06 7.71
CA LEU A 506 0.78 6.98 7.21
C LEU A 506 0.75 6.89 5.69
N VAL A 507 0.73 8.03 4.99
CA VAL A 507 0.84 8.05 3.52
C VAL A 507 2.19 7.45 3.09
N LEU A 508 3.29 7.85 3.73
CA LEU A 508 4.62 7.31 3.43
C LEU A 508 4.75 5.83 3.82
N TYR A 509 4.11 5.40 4.89
CA TYR A 509 4.04 4.00 5.29
C TYR A 509 3.29 3.16 4.25
N GLY A 510 2.18 3.66 3.71
CA GLY A 510 1.49 3.04 2.58
C GLY A 510 2.39 2.89 1.34
N VAL A 511 3.18 3.92 1.02
CA VAL A 511 4.20 3.88 -0.05
C VAL A 511 5.25 2.79 0.25
N TYR A 512 5.74 2.76 1.49
CA TYR A 512 6.76 1.83 1.96
C TYR A 512 6.31 0.37 1.85
N ILE A 513 5.09 0.03 2.30
CA ILE A 513 4.54 -1.32 2.21
C ILE A 513 4.57 -1.84 0.76
N VAL A 514 4.18 -0.99 -0.21
CA VAL A 514 4.18 -1.39 -1.63
C VAL A 514 5.60 -1.67 -2.11
N LEU A 515 6.56 -0.81 -1.79
CA LEU A 515 7.95 -1.00 -2.21
C LEU A 515 8.58 -2.23 -1.55
N GLN A 516 8.33 -2.44 -0.26
CA GLN A 516 8.73 -3.63 0.48
C GLN A 516 8.18 -4.89 -0.21
N TYR A 517 6.88 -4.91 -0.52
CA TYR A 517 6.23 -6.05 -1.16
C TYR A 517 6.81 -6.33 -2.56
N GLN A 518 6.97 -5.29 -3.38
CA GLN A 518 7.57 -5.41 -4.72
C GLN A 518 9.01 -5.92 -4.66
N TYR A 519 9.78 -5.48 -3.66
CA TYR A 519 11.15 -5.93 -3.44
C TYR A 519 11.20 -7.39 -2.99
N ALA A 520 10.40 -7.76 -1.98
CA ALA A 520 10.32 -9.11 -1.42
C ALA A 520 9.92 -10.16 -2.46
N ARG A 521 9.08 -9.78 -3.43
CA ARG A 521 8.67 -10.67 -4.53
C ARG A 521 9.74 -10.85 -5.61
N GLY A 522 10.77 -10.00 -5.66
CA GLY A 522 11.82 -10.06 -6.68
C GLY A 522 12.81 -11.21 -6.44
N ASP A 523 13.37 -11.77 -7.52
CA ASP A 523 14.39 -12.83 -7.44
C ASP A 523 15.64 -12.41 -6.66
N LEU A 524 15.93 -11.11 -6.64
CA LEU A 524 17.06 -10.55 -5.91
C LEU A 524 16.91 -10.70 -4.39
N TYR A 525 15.68 -10.62 -3.87
CA TYR A 525 15.42 -10.86 -2.45
C TYR A 525 15.83 -12.27 -2.06
N ARG A 526 15.58 -13.28 -2.91
CA ARG A 526 16.01 -14.66 -2.66
C ARG A 526 17.53 -14.80 -2.59
N ARG A 527 18.25 -14.06 -3.44
CA ARG A 527 19.73 -14.06 -3.51
C ARG A 527 20.40 -13.25 -2.39
N LEU A 528 19.65 -12.44 -1.66
CA LEU A 528 20.18 -11.62 -0.59
C LEU A 528 20.66 -12.49 0.58
N SER A 529 21.76 -12.11 1.20
CA SER A 529 22.27 -12.81 2.39
C SER A 529 21.26 -12.73 3.53
N TRP A 530 21.20 -13.77 4.35
CA TRP A 530 20.26 -13.87 5.46
C TRP A 530 20.31 -12.65 6.41
N PRO A 531 21.49 -12.08 6.76
CA PRO A 531 21.54 -10.90 7.62
C PRO A 531 20.80 -9.70 7.04
N VAL A 532 20.92 -9.45 5.72
CA VAL A 532 20.22 -8.32 5.09
C VAL A 532 18.72 -8.58 5.03
N LYS A 533 18.29 -9.83 4.81
CA LYS A 533 16.87 -10.20 4.92
C LYS A 533 16.33 -9.95 6.33
N ALA A 534 17.07 -10.36 7.36
CA ALA A 534 16.73 -10.13 8.74
C ALA A 534 16.63 -8.63 9.05
N THR A 535 17.58 -7.80 8.58
CA THR A 535 17.49 -6.34 8.70
C THR A 535 16.24 -5.77 8.03
N LEU A 536 15.88 -6.22 6.82
CA LEU A 536 14.69 -5.73 6.13
C LEU A 536 13.38 -6.12 6.85
N VAL A 537 13.33 -7.33 7.42
CA VAL A 537 12.19 -7.78 8.22
C VAL A 537 12.11 -7.01 9.54
N LEU A 538 13.26 -6.78 10.19
CA LEU A 538 13.36 -6.00 11.42
C LEU A 538 12.89 -4.56 11.20
N VAL A 539 13.38 -3.88 10.15
CA VAL A 539 12.94 -2.51 9.80
C VAL A 539 11.43 -2.49 9.52
N CYS A 540 10.91 -3.49 8.80
CA CYS A 540 9.48 -3.59 8.54
C CYS A 540 8.67 -3.73 9.84
N PHE A 541 9.11 -4.57 10.77
CA PHE A 541 8.48 -4.73 12.08
C PHE A 541 8.54 -3.43 12.91
N LEU A 542 9.72 -2.80 12.98
CA LEU A 542 9.92 -1.57 13.76
C LEU A 542 9.10 -0.41 13.23
N VAL A 543 9.08 -0.18 11.91
CA VAL A 543 8.26 0.88 11.30
C VAL A 543 6.78 0.59 11.50
N THR A 544 6.34 -0.67 11.38
CA THR A 544 4.94 -1.04 11.64
C THR A 544 4.57 -0.81 13.11
N GLY A 545 5.44 -1.18 14.05
CA GLY A 545 5.22 -0.92 15.48
C GLY A 545 5.18 0.58 15.78
N TYR A 546 6.07 1.37 15.17
CA TYR A 546 6.06 2.83 15.26
C TYR A 546 4.71 3.42 14.80
N GLU A 547 4.24 3.04 13.62
CA GLU A 547 2.98 3.53 13.07
C GLU A 547 1.76 3.10 13.92
N ILE A 548 1.78 1.89 14.49
CA ILE A 548 0.70 1.44 15.40
C ILE A 548 0.65 2.29 16.66
N VAL A 549 1.80 2.57 17.27
CA VAL A 549 1.89 3.41 18.48
C VAL A 549 1.46 4.84 18.17
N GLN A 550 1.96 5.41 17.07
CA GLN A 550 1.60 6.75 16.61
C GLN A 550 0.11 6.87 16.24
N TYR A 551 -0.46 5.82 15.65
CA TYR A 551 -1.89 5.74 15.39
C TYR A 551 -2.70 5.72 16.69
N GLY A 552 -2.29 4.89 17.65
CA GLY A 552 -2.92 4.82 18.98
C GLY A 552 -2.89 6.17 19.69
N ASP A 553 -1.78 6.88 19.58
CA ASP A 553 -1.59 8.22 20.12
C ASP A 553 -2.48 9.27 19.43
N THR A 554 -2.46 9.33 18.10
CA THR A 554 -3.34 10.23 17.33
C THR A 554 -4.81 9.96 17.64
N MET A 555 -5.21 8.69 17.82
CA MET A 555 -6.59 8.34 18.22
C MET A 555 -6.88 8.70 19.67
N TYR A 556 -5.96 8.50 20.61
CA TYR A 556 -6.12 8.95 22.01
C TYR A 556 -6.42 10.45 22.06
N TRP A 557 -5.61 11.24 21.35
CA TRP A 557 -5.83 12.66 21.16
C TRP A 557 -6.93 13.00 20.16
N SER A 558 -7.60 12.09 19.48
CA SER A 558 -8.82 12.43 18.74
C SER A 558 -10.07 12.25 19.59
N LEU A 559 -9.99 11.40 20.62
CA LEU A 559 -11.16 10.87 21.33
C LEU A 559 -11.33 11.44 22.73
N THR A 560 -10.30 12.07 23.30
CA THR A 560 -10.36 12.58 24.67
C THR A 560 -11.16 13.90 24.71
N VAL A 561 -12.23 13.97 25.50
CA VAL A 561 -13.26 15.03 25.41
C VAL A 561 -12.91 16.29 26.20
N LYS A 562 -12.31 16.12 27.38
CA LYS A 562 -11.88 17.25 28.21
C LYS A 562 -10.38 17.22 28.29
N ARG A 563 -9.77 18.23 27.70
CA ARG A 563 -8.34 18.45 27.73
C ARG A 563 -8.11 19.90 28.01
N THR A 564 -7.36 20.18 29.06
CA THR A 564 -6.71 21.46 29.16
C THR A 564 -5.50 21.47 28.22
N PRO A 565 -5.08 22.64 27.71
CA PRO A 565 -3.79 22.74 27.00
C PRO A 565 -2.63 22.15 27.83
N ASP A 566 -2.72 22.24 29.15
CA ASP A 566 -1.74 21.66 30.07
C ASP A 566 -1.76 20.12 30.05
N ASP A 567 -2.93 19.49 30.00
CA ASP A 567 -3.04 18.02 29.87
C ASP A 567 -2.44 17.53 28.54
N ILE A 568 -2.60 18.30 27.45
CA ILE A 568 -2.02 17.97 26.14
C ILE A 568 -0.51 18.18 26.17
N PHE A 569 -0.07 19.29 26.78
CA PHE A 569 1.33 19.66 26.87
C PHE A 569 2.14 18.68 27.72
N ASN A 570 1.57 18.21 28.84
CA ASN A 570 2.18 17.20 29.70
C ASN A 570 2.19 15.79 29.07
N GLY A 571 1.41 15.60 28.00
CA GLY A 571 1.39 14.40 27.19
C GLY A 571 0.81 13.17 27.90
N VAL A 572 0.91 12.04 27.22
CA VAL A 572 0.68 10.70 27.78
C VAL A 572 1.97 9.88 27.76
N PRO A 573 2.09 8.82 28.58
CA PRO A 573 3.26 7.93 28.53
C PRO A 573 3.54 7.36 27.14
N LEU A 574 2.51 7.27 26.28
CA LEU A 574 2.64 6.83 24.89
C LEU A 574 3.50 7.80 24.06
N ASP A 575 3.32 9.11 24.22
CA ASP A 575 4.09 10.17 23.53
C ASP A 575 5.59 10.01 23.78
N SER A 576 5.94 9.59 24.99
CA SER A 576 7.33 9.40 25.41
C SER A 576 7.99 8.18 24.77
N VAL A 577 7.26 7.22 24.21
CA VAL A 577 7.85 6.01 23.59
C VAL A 577 8.15 6.22 22.10
N ILE A 578 7.44 7.13 21.44
CA ILE A 578 7.50 7.36 19.99
C ILE A 578 8.92 7.77 19.53
N PRO A 579 9.65 8.70 20.21
CA PRO A 579 11.02 9.07 19.82
C PRO A 579 12.01 7.90 19.84
N LEU A 580 11.91 7.03 20.86
CA LEU A 580 12.79 5.87 20.98
C LEU A 580 12.58 4.90 19.82
N LEU A 581 11.33 4.61 19.47
CA LEU A 581 11.00 3.74 18.33
C LEU A 581 11.54 4.32 17.02
N GLY A 582 11.41 5.64 16.82
CA GLY A 582 11.97 6.33 15.66
C GLY A 582 13.49 6.23 15.56
N ALA A 583 14.20 6.42 16.68
CA ALA A 583 15.66 6.29 16.73
C ALA A 583 16.14 4.85 16.46
N VAL A 584 15.41 3.84 16.96
CA VAL A 584 15.75 2.42 16.73
C VAL A 584 15.61 2.04 15.25
N VAL A 585 14.63 2.59 14.53
CA VAL A 585 14.47 2.38 13.07
C VAL A 585 15.70 2.87 12.29
N ALA A 586 16.37 3.94 12.74
CA ALA A 586 17.50 4.55 12.04
C ALA A 586 18.84 3.80 12.22
N ALA A 587 19.00 2.95 13.24
CA ALA A 587 20.29 2.39 13.67
C ALA A 587 20.99 1.34 12.75
N PRO A 588 20.32 0.45 11.98
CA PRO A 588 20.97 -0.81 11.54
C PRO A 588 21.86 -0.79 10.26
N LEU A 589 22.55 0.29 9.88
CA LEU A 589 23.12 0.41 8.49
C LEU A 589 24.63 0.34 8.25
N LEU A 590 25.51 0.00 9.19
CA LEU A 590 26.96 0.18 8.96
C LEU A 590 27.85 -1.08 9.11
N ARG A 591 28.37 -1.62 7.97
CA ARG A 591 29.43 -2.67 7.95
C ARG A 591 30.34 -2.66 6.69
N GLN A 592 31.54 -2.03 6.70
CA GLN A 592 32.69 -2.36 5.78
C GLN A 592 34.03 -1.61 6.04
N ARG A 593 35.24 -2.16 5.75
CA ARG A 593 36.39 -2.39 6.67
C ARG A 593 37.56 -1.39 6.98
N TRP A 594 37.98 -0.36 6.21
CA TRP A 594 39.22 0.42 6.58
C TRP A 594 39.21 1.97 6.51
N THR A 595 38.62 2.63 5.50
CA THR A 595 38.12 4.04 5.65
C THR A 595 36.93 4.15 6.62
N ARG A 596 36.49 2.97 7.01
CA ARG A 596 35.50 2.60 8.00
C ARG A 596 35.69 3.24 9.35
N ASN A 597 36.87 3.19 9.94
CA ASN A 597 36.93 3.38 11.40
C ASN A 597 36.64 4.83 11.77
N LEU A 598 37.10 5.81 10.99
CA LEU A 598 36.75 7.21 11.20
C LEU A 598 35.28 7.49 10.84
N PHE A 599 34.77 6.95 9.74
CA PHE A 599 33.36 7.12 9.37
C PHE A 599 32.40 6.42 10.32
N LEU A 600 32.76 5.26 10.86
CA LEU A 600 32.03 4.55 11.91
C LEU A 600 32.18 5.20 13.26
N LEU A 601 33.31 5.84 13.54
CA LEU A 601 33.51 6.58 14.79
C LEU A 601 32.68 7.85 14.76
N VAL A 602 32.78 8.67 13.71
CA VAL A 602 31.96 9.89 13.55
C VAL A 602 30.49 9.53 13.41
N GLY A 603 30.13 8.62 12.52
CA GLY A 603 28.76 8.15 12.35
C GLY A 603 28.22 7.46 13.59
N GLY A 604 29.05 6.67 14.29
CA GLY A 604 28.70 6.02 15.55
C GLY A 604 28.46 7.02 16.67
N ILE A 605 29.30 8.05 16.81
CA ILE A 605 29.10 9.16 17.76
C ILE A 605 27.80 9.90 17.44
N LEU A 606 27.54 10.21 16.16
CA LEU A 606 26.30 10.88 15.76
C LEU A 606 25.05 10.02 16.01
N VAL A 607 25.12 8.71 15.75
CA VAL A 607 24.03 7.77 16.07
C VAL A 607 23.83 7.64 17.57
N LEU A 608 24.92 7.57 18.35
CA LEU A 608 24.84 7.54 19.82
C LEU A 608 24.28 8.85 20.36
N ALA A 609 24.64 10.00 19.80
CA ALA A 609 24.06 11.30 20.14
C ALA A 609 22.57 11.36 19.80
N ALA A 610 22.17 10.84 18.64
CA ALA A 610 20.77 10.75 18.23
C ALA A 610 19.97 9.87 19.18
N PHE A 611 20.51 8.70 19.52
CA PHE A 611 19.88 7.77 20.46
C PHE A 611 19.83 8.34 21.88
N THR A 612 20.87 9.05 22.32
CA THR A 612 20.90 9.75 23.61
C THR A 612 19.85 10.86 23.65
N GLY A 613 19.75 11.68 22.60
CA GLY A 613 18.71 12.71 22.49
C GLY A 613 17.30 12.11 22.50
N ALA A 614 17.09 10.98 21.82
CA ALA A 614 15.81 10.28 21.84
C ALA A 614 15.48 9.75 23.25
N ILE A 615 16.42 9.09 23.93
CA ILE A 615 16.23 8.64 25.32
C ILE A 615 15.94 9.82 26.25
N LEU A 616 16.68 10.92 26.11
CA LEU A 616 16.45 12.13 26.89
C LEU A 616 15.06 12.69 26.63
N THR A 617 14.59 12.71 25.38
CA THR A 617 13.23 13.14 25.01
C THR A 617 12.18 12.25 25.67
N CYS A 618 12.39 10.94 25.69
CA CYS A 618 11.52 9.99 26.40
C CYS A 618 11.52 10.25 27.91
N ALA A 619 12.69 10.45 28.50
CA ALA A 619 12.85 10.69 29.93
C ALA A 619 12.22 12.02 30.36
N THR A 620 12.45 13.10 29.61
CA THR A 620 11.85 14.42 29.87
C THR A 620 10.34 14.38 29.67
N GLY A 621 9.83 13.67 28.65
CA GLY A 621 8.39 13.47 28.47
C GLY A 621 7.72 12.76 29.67
N ILE A 622 8.33 11.69 30.19
CA ILE A 622 7.84 11.01 31.41
C ILE A 622 7.93 11.92 32.63
N MET A 623 8.96 12.78 32.71
CA MET A 623 9.11 13.74 33.81
C MET A 623 8.07 14.85 33.76
N TYR A 624 7.75 15.37 32.56
CA TYR A 624 6.63 16.31 32.33
C TYR A 624 5.31 15.67 32.79
N PHE A 625 5.06 14.42 32.40
CA PHE A 625 3.87 13.69 32.82
C PHE A 625 3.76 13.52 34.36
N ASN A 626 4.89 13.32 35.04
CA ASN A 626 4.93 13.15 36.50
C ASN A 626 5.09 14.46 37.29
N ASP A 627 5.14 15.62 36.62
CA ASP A 627 5.37 16.94 37.25
C ASP A 627 6.68 16.98 38.08
N THR A 628 7.75 16.37 37.57
CA THR A 628 9.04 16.21 38.28
C THR A 628 10.19 17.00 37.65
N ILE A 629 9.90 17.88 36.69
CA ILE A 629 10.91 18.43 35.79
C ILE A 629 11.95 19.34 36.47
N ASP A 630 11.53 20.09 37.49
CA ASP A 630 12.36 21.11 38.15
C ASP A 630 13.58 20.54 38.91
N ASN A 631 13.68 19.21 39.07
CA ASN A 631 14.56 18.62 40.07
C ASN A 631 15.68 17.70 39.54
N ILE A 632 15.69 17.28 38.26
CA ILE A 632 16.49 16.09 37.87
C ILE A 632 17.39 16.29 36.63
N LEU A 633 17.01 17.09 35.62
CA LEU A 633 17.80 17.23 34.38
C LEU A 633 17.94 18.70 33.94
N PRO A 634 19.13 19.14 33.49
CA PRO A 634 19.34 20.51 33.00
C PRO A 634 18.86 20.72 31.55
N PHE A 635 18.16 19.74 30.95
CA PHE A 635 17.73 19.78 29.56
C PHE A 635 16.22 19.96 29.46
N THR A 636 15.78 20.88 28.60
CA THR A 636 14.38 21.03 28.22
C THR A 636 13.97 19.91 27.23
N TYR A 637 12.66 19.70 27.01
CA TYR A 637 12.19 18.71 26.05
C TYR A 637 12.62 19.09 24.62
N ASN A 638 12.48 20.36 24.23
CA ASN A 638 12.92 20.79 22.91
C ASN A 638 14.44 20.73 22.75
N ASP A 639 15.24 20.88 23.81
CA ASP A 639 16.70 20.65 23.74
C ASP A 639 17.02 19.18 23.45
N ALA A 640 16.32 18.25 24.11
CA ALA A 640 16.50 16.82 23.90
C ALA A 640 16.10 16.40 22.47
N VAL A 641 14.96 16.91 21.98
CA VAL A 641 14.51 16.72 20.60
C VAL A 641 15.50 17.33 19.62
N SER A 642 15.98 18.54 19.87
CA SER A 642 16.97 19.21 19.02
C SER A 642 18.26 18.41 18.93
N LEU A 643 18.79 17.90 20.06
CA LEU A 643 19.97 17.05 20.07
C LEU A 643 19.76 15.80 19.22
N TRP A 644 18.60 15.15 19.36
CA TRP A 644 18.22 14.00 18.56
C TRP A 644 18.19 14.32 17.06
N LEU A 645 17.48 15.37 16.66
CA LEU A 645 17.23 15.67 15.26
C LEU A 645 18.45 16.30 14.56
N TRP A 646 19.22 17.16 15.23
CA TRP A 646 20.48 17.70 14.67
C TRP A 646 21.51 16.61 14.42
N SER A 647 21.66 15.67 15.35
CA SER A 647 22.59 14.56 15.19
C SER A 647 22.13 13.56 14.13
N ALA A 648 20.82 13.31 14.01
CA ALA A 648 20.24 12.53 12.91
C ALA A 648 20.47 13.19 11.55
N ALA A 649 20.21 14.49 11.43
CA ALA A 649 20.47 15.27 10.21
C ALA A 649 21.96 15.26 9.83
N ALA A 650 22.86 15.48 10.80
CA ALA A 650 24.29 15.41 10.58
C ALA A 650 24.74 14.01 10.12
N CYS A 651 24.12 12.95 10.68
CA CYS A 651 24.38 11.58 10.25
C CYS A 651 23.97 11.36 8.79
N ASP A 652 22.77 11.79 8.40
CA ASP A 652 22.27 11.67 7.03
C ASP A 652 23.14 12.41 6.01
N VAL A 653 23.57 13.63 6.34
CA VAL A 653 24.49 14.42 5.51
C VAL A 653 25.85 13.74 5.43
N ALA A 654 26.40 13.25 6.54
CA ALA A 654 27.68 12.55 6.57
C ALA A 654 27.64 11.25 5.74
N ILE A 655 26.59 10.44 5.87
CA ILE A 655 26.38 9.22 5.08
C ILE A 655 26.30 9.57 3.60
N SER A 656 25.54 10.61 3.25
CA SER A 656 25.36 11.10 1.88
C SER A 656 26.67 11.54 1.24
N LEU A 657 27.43 12.39 1.94
CA LEU A 657 28.72 12.89 1.48
C LEU A 657 29.76 11.77 1.37
N CYS A 658 29.81 10.87 2.36
CA CYS A 658 30.72 9.72 2.34
C CYS A 658 30.41 8.79 1.16
N LEU A 659 29.13 8.49 0.93
CA LEU A 659 28.69 7.68 -0.20
C LEU A 659 29.04 8.35 -1.53
N ALA A 660 28.73 9.65 -1.68
CA ALA A 660 29.06 10.42 -2.88
C ALA A 660 30.58 10.44 -3.14
N PHE A 661 31.39 10.73 -2.13
CA PHE A 661 32.85 10.77 -2.24
C PHE A 661 33.44 9.40 -2.59
N THR A 662 33.01 8.35 -1.89
CA THR A 662 33.50 6.99 -2.13
C THR A 662 33.14 6.50 -3.52
N LEU A 663 31.92 6.77 -3.98
CA LEU A 663 31.49 6.40 -5.33
C LEU A 663 32.19 7.25 -6.39
N HIS A 664 32.37 8.56 -6.17
CA HIS A 664 33.08 9.43 -7.09
C HIS A 664 34.55 9.02 -7.28
N ARG A 665 35.24 8.62 -6.21
CA ARG A 665 36.59 8.05 -6.32
C ARG A 665 36.61 6.73 -7.09
N ARG A 666 35.58 5.89 -6.98
CA ARG A 666 35.48 4.63 -7.74
C ARG A 666 35.10 4.81 -9.21
N ILE A 667 34.48 5.93 -9.59
CA ILE A 667 34.14 6.26 -10.99
C ILE A 667 35.41 6.51 -11.83
N GLN A 668 36.49 6.99 -11.22
CA GLN A 668 37.73 7.31 -11.93
C GLN A 668 38.49 6.01 -12.29
N GLY A 669 38.10 5.34 -13.39
CA GLY A 669 38.92 4.28 -14.00
C GLY A 669 38.23 3.04 -14.58
N PHE A 670 36.89 2.94 -14.63
CA PHE A 670 36.22 1.72 -15.13
C PHE A 670 35.77 1.81 -16.60
N ASN A 671 34.65 2.48 -16.90
CA ASN A 671 34.00 2.51 -18.22
C ASN A 671 32.88 3.57 -18.24
N ALA A 672 32.73 4.34 -19.31
CA ALA A 672 31.71 5.38 -19.45
C ALA A 672 30.26 4.91 -19.16
N ASN A 673 29.93 3.65 -19.49
CA ASN A 673 28.62 3.07 -19.19
C ASN A 673 28.44 2.81 -17.68
N THR A 674 29.46 2.32 -16.99
CA THR A 674 29.45 2.12 -15.54
C THR A 674 29.38 3.46 -14.81
N ASP A 675 30.09 4.47 -15.32
CA ASP A 675 30.12 5.81 -14.74
C ASP A 675 28.77 6.51 -14.78
N THR A 676 28.02 6.37 -15.88
CA THR A 676 26.66 6.94 -15.98
C THR A 676 25.68 6.24 -15.04
N LEU A 677 25.77 4.92 -14.87
CA LEU A 677 24.98 4.17 -13.88
C LEU A 677 25.33 4.56 -12.45
N LEU A 678 26.62 4.72 -12.15
CA LEU A 678 27.11 5.08 -10.83
C LEU A 678 26.71 6.51 -10.46
N LYS A 679 26.76 7.45 -11.41
CA LYS A 679 26.22 8.81 -11.24
C LYS A 679 24.72 8.81 -10.93
N LYS A 680 23.92 7.98 -11.61
CA LYS A 680 22.49 7.83 -11.30
C LYS A 680 22.24 7.26 -9.91
N LEU A 681 23.08 6.32 -9.46
CA LEU A 681 23.00 5.78 -8.10
C LEU A 681 23.34 6.84 -7.05
N ILE A 682 24.43 7.58 -7.25
CA ILE A 682 24.81 8.71 -6.39
C ILE A 682 23.65 9.69 -6.31
N GLN A 683 23.10 10.11 -7.45
CA GLN A 683 21.99 11.07 -7.49
C GLN A 683 20.75 10.55 -6.78
N THR A 684 20.43 9.26 -6.93
CA THR A 684 19.26 8.67 -6.27
C THR A 684 19.47 8.58 -4.76
N ALA A 685 20.64 8.14 -4.31
CA ALA A 685 20.96 8.02 -2.89
C ALA A 685 21.05 9.39 -2.20
N LEU A 686 21.64 10.40 -2.87
CA LEU A 686 21.66 11.78 -2.38
C LEU A 686 20.25 12.36 -2.28
N ARG A 687 19.40 12.12 -3.28
CA ARG A 687 17.99 12.58 -3.23
C ARG A 687 17.22 11.95 -2.09
N THR A 688 17.41 10.67 -1.83
CA THR A 688 16.67 9.97 -0.77
C THR A 688 17.10 10.39 0.63
N ALA A 689 18.40 10.60 0.83
CA ALA A 689 18.92 11.09 2.10
C ALA A 689 18.68 12.60 2.31
N ALA A 690 18.49 13.37 1.23
CA ALA A 690 18.08 14.76 1.34
C ALA A 690 16.69 14.89 1.97
N TYR A 691 15.75 13.98 1.68
CA TYR A 691 14.42 14.05 2.29
C TYR A 691 14.45 13.84 3.81
N THR A 692 15.20 12.84 4.30
CA THR A 692 15.35 12.60 5.74
C THR A 692 16.11 13.73 6.43
N ALA A 693 17.17 14.23 5.80
CA ALA A 693 17.93 15.36 6.33
C ALA A 693 17.09 16.65 6.39
N VAL A 694 16.29 16.96 5.37
CA VAL A 694 15.43 18.16 5.36
C VAL A 694 14.38 18.11 6.47
N LEU A 695 13.74 16.95 6.66
CA LEU A 695 12.78 16.76 7.74
C LEU A 695 13.45 16.85 9.12
N ALA A 696 14.60 16.20 9.31
CA ALA A 696 15.35 16.26 10.56
C ALA A 696 15.85 17.69 10.87
N VAL A 697 16.41 18.40 9.88
CA VAL A 697 16.81 19.81 10.05
C VAL A 697 15.61 20.70 10.33
N GLY A 698 14.48 20.51 9.65
CA GLY A 698 13.26 21.27 9.89
C GLY A 698 12.75 21.10 11.32
N GLY A 699 12.64 19.85 11.78
CA GLY A 699 12.22 19.55 13.16
C GLY A 699 13.22 20.07 14.19
N ALA A 700 14.53 19.91 13.94
CA ALA A 700 15.58 20.42 14.83
C ALA A 700 15.59 21.94 14.91
N ALA A 701 15.48 22.63 13.77
CA ALA A 701 15.46 24.09 13.71
C ALA A 701 14.23 24.66 14.41
N VAL A 702 13.05 24.04 14.23
CA VAL A 702 11.84 24.43 14.94
C VAL A 702 12.03 24.20 16.44
N ALA A 703 12.40 22.99 16.87
CA ALA A 703 12.60 22.69 18.29
C ALA A 703 13.64 23.63 18.94
N SER A 704 14.76 23.93 18.27
CA SER A 704 15.79 24.83 18.80
C SER A 704 15.35 26.30 18.85
N ALA A 705 14.39 26.71 18.01
CA ALA A 705 13.92 28.09 17.93
C ALA A 705 12.72 28.37 18.85
N THR A 706 12.03 27.33 19.32
CA THR A 706 10.79 27.46 20.08
C THR A 706 11.02 27.14 21.57
N PRO A 707 10.74 28.06 22.49
CA PRO A 707 10.80 27.77 23.93
C PRO A 707 9.75 26.72 24.33
N ASP A 708 10.09 25.79 25.22
CA ASP A 708 9.15 24.80 25.78
C ASP A 708 7.89 25.45 26.37
N SER A 709 7.99 26.65 26.92
CA SER A 709 6.86 27.34 27.56
C SER A 709 5.84 27.93 26.58
N ASP A 710 6.10 27.92 25.27
CA ASP A 710 5.19 28.50 24.28
C ASP A 710 4.30 27.44 23.63
N TYR A 711 3.04 27.36 24.09
CA TYR A 711 2.02 26.46 23.54
C TYR A 711 1.77 26.65 22.04
N ASN A 712 2.06 27.83 21.48
CA ASN A 712 1.76 28.10 20.06
C ASN A 712 2.75 27.44 19.10
N SER A 713 3.95 27.11 19.57
CA SER A 713 5.05 26.70 18.70
C SER A 713 5.78 25.46 19.18
N SER A 714 5.66 25.10 20.46
CA SER A 714 6.37 23.98 21.07
C SER A 714 6.17 22.67 20.33
N PHE A 715 4.99 22.39 19.77
CA PHE A 715 4.71 21.11 19.11
C PHE A 715 4.88 21.17 17.58
N ALA A 716 5.28 22.31 17.02
CA ALA A 716 5.43 22.44 15.57
C ALA A 716 6.48 21.46 14.99
N HIS A 717 7.46 21.03 15.80
CA HIS A 717 8.47 20.06 15.38
C HIS A 717 7.89 18.66 15.09
N PHE A 718 6.75 18.27 15.69
CA PHE A 718 6.09 16.98 15.45
C PHE A 718 5.72 16.76 13.97
N ALA A 719 5.35 17.82 13.25
CA ALA A 719 5.04 17.76 11.83
C ALA A 719 6.23 17.26 10.97
N PHE A 720 7.46 17.43 11.47
CA PHE A 720 8.69 17.11 10.75
C PHE A 720 9.28 15.76 11.11
N TRP A 721 9.25 15.39 12.40
CA TRP A 721 9.94 14.18 12.84
C TRP A 721 9.06 12.92 12.77
N PHE A 722 7.74 13.06 12.86
CA PHE A 722 6.82 11.94 12.70
C PHE A 722 6.97 11.18 11.37
N PRO A 723 7.12 11.84 10.22
CA PRO A 723 7.36 11.16 8.96
C PRO A 723 8.75 10.49 8.83
N LEU A 724 9.70 10.72 9.75
CA LEU A 724 11.09 10.27 9.60
C LEU A 724 11.23 8.75 9.52
N PRO A 725 10.59 7.92 10.38
CA PRO A 725 10.81 6.47 10.34
C PRO A 725 10.38 5.82 9.01
N PRO A 726 9.21 6.14 8.42
CA PRO A 726 8.92 5.73 7.05
C PRO A 726 9.90 6.30 6.02
N CYS A 727 10.35 7.55 6.14
CA CYS A 727 11.36 8.11 5.24
C CYS A 727 12.69 7.34 5.29
N TYR A 728 13.17 6.95 6.47
CA TYR A 728 14.36 6.11 6.63
C TYR A 728 14.18 4.76 5.94
N ALA A 729 13.03 4.12 6.15
CA ALA A 729 12.70 2.87 5.49
C ALA A 729 12.64 3.02 3.96
N LEU A 730 12.02 4.07 3.44
CA LEU A 730 11.96 4.39 2.02
C LEU A 730 13.35 4.65 1.41
N SER A 731 14.22 5.36 2.12
CA SER A 731 15.61 5.63 1.70
C SER A 731 16.41 4.34 1.56
N LEU A 732 16.27 3.41 2.52
CA LEU A 732 16.86 2.07 2.47
C LEU A 732 16.38 1.29 1.23
N PHE A 733 15.06 1.23 1.00
CA PHE A 733 14.49 0.48 -0.13
C PHE A 733 14.85 1.07 -1.47
N THR A 734 14.90 2.40 -1.58
CA THR A 734 15.29 3.07 -2.81
C THR A 734 16.75 2.77 -3.15
N THR A 735 17.64 2.77 -2.14
CA THR A 735 19.05 2.41 -2.32
C THR A 735 19.22 0.95 -2.75
N LEU A 736 18.51 0.02 -2.11
CA LEU A 736 18.54 -1.40 -2.48
C LEU A 736 17.96 -1.67 -3.87
N SER A 737 16.91 -0.94 -4.24
CA SER A 737 16.29 -1.03 -5.57
C SER A 737 17.17 -0.44 -6.66
N ALA A 738 17.90 0.64 -6.41
CA ALA A 738 18.87 1.19 -7.35
C ALA A 738 20.00 0.19 -7.66
N ARG A 739 20.49 -0.52 -6.63
CA ARG A 739 21.49 -1.59 -6.82
C ARG A 739 20.99 -2.69 -7.74
N ARG A 740 19.72 -3.10 -7.60
CA ARG A 740 19.08 -4.11 -8.47
C ARG A 740 19.15 -3.71 -9.94
N THR A 741 18.80 -2.47 -10.27
CA THR A 741 18.80 -1.97 -11.65
C THR A 741 20.20 -2.02 -12.25
N ILE A 742 21.23 -1.70 -11.47
CA ILE A 742 22.62 -1.74 -11.91
C ILE A 742 23.09 -3.18 -12.14
N THR A 743 22.82 -4.09 -11.21
CA THR A 743 23.17 -5.50 -11.39
C THR A 743 22.49 -6.08 -12.65
N ALA A 744 21.26 -5.67 -12.94
CA ALA A 744 20.56 -6.08 -14.17
C ALA A 744 21.20 -5.51 -15.45
N HIS A 745 21.72 -4.28 -15.42
CA HIS A 745 22.43 -3.69 -16.56
C HIS A 745 23.86 -4.23 -16.75
N LEU A 746 24.51 -4.68 -15.67
CA LEU A 746 25.86 -5.25 -15.70
C LEU A 746 25.86 -6.75 -16.00
N ALA A 747 24.71 -7.43 -15.90
CA ALA A 747 24.61 -8.82 -16.30
C ALA A 747 24.93 -8.92 -17.81
N PRO A 748 25.86 -9.81 -18.22
CA PRO A 748 26.19 -9.98 -19.62
C PRO A 748 24.90 -10.28 -20.40
N SER A 749 24.62 -9.48 -21.43
CA SER A 749 23.55 -9.82 -22.38
C SER A 749 23.80 -11.25 -22.83
N PRO A 750 22.78 -12.15 -22.80
CA PRO A 750 22.95 -13.48 -23.36
C PRO A 750 23.49 -13.28 -24.76
N SER A 751 24.72 -13.77 -24.99
CA SER A 751 25.40 -13.64 -26.27
C SER A 751 24.43 -14.14 -27.32
N THR A 752 24.00 -13.26 -28.21
CA THR A 752 23.42 -13.65 -29.48
C THR A 752 24.51 -14.48 -30.13
N SER A 753 24.41 -15.80 -30.01
CA SER A 753 25.38 -16.72 -30.59
C SER A 753 25.50 -16.36 -32.08
N PRO A 754 26.69 -15.97 -32.57
CA PRO A 754 26.90 -15.70 -33.98
C PRO A 754 27.02 -17.03 -34.71
N ALA A 755 25.93 -17.79 -34.72
CA ALA A 755 25.73 -18.96 -35.55
C ALA A 755 24.44 -18.75 -36.34
N SER A 756 24.41 -17.67 -37.14
CA SER A 756 23.54 -17.62 -38.30
C SER A 756 24.23 -18.45 -39.38
N PRO A 757 23.76 -19.67 -39.72
CA PRO A 757 24.20 -20.30 -40.95
C PRO A 757 23.89 -19.34 -42.10
N ARG A 758 24.91 -19.01 -42.89
CA ARG A 758 24.77 -18.23 -44.13
C ARG A 758 23.62 -18.81 -44.93
N LEU A 759 22.51 -18.09 -44.99
CA LEU A 759 21.44 -18.34 -45.95
C LEU A 759 22.03 -18.04 -47.33
N VAL A 760 22.40 -19.09 -48.05
CA VAL A 760 22.75 -19.01 -49.47
C VAL A 760 21.52 -18.47 -50.20
N ALA A 761 21.67 -17.34 -50.89
CA ALA A 761 20.61 -16.75 -51.68
C ALA A 761 20.20 -17.74 -52.79
N PRO A 762 18.90 -18.07 -52.93
CA PRO A 762 18.43 -18.81 -54.09
C PRO A 762 18.52 -17.90 -55.34
N PRO A 763 18.87 -18.46 -56.51
CA PRO A 763 18.93 -17.70 -57.74
C PRO A 763 17.53 -17.20 -58.12
N ALA A 764 17.49 -15.99 -58.67
CA ALA A 764 16.29 -15.39 -59.23
C ALA A 764 15.71 -16.26 -60.35
N ALA A 765 14.49 -16.78 -60.15
CA ALA A 765 13.71 -17.41 -61.21
C ALA A 765 12.22 -17.05 -61.06
N ALA A 766 11.77 -16.30 -62.06
CA ALA A 766 10.45 -16.28 -62.70
C ALA A 766 9.18 -16.34 -61.83
N HIS A 767 8.38 -15.27 -61.98
CA HIS A 767 6.93 -15.29 -61.82
C HIS A 767 6.30 -16.52 -62.48
N GLN A 768 5.66 -17.39 -61.70
CA GLN A 768 4.64 -18.29 -62.20
C GLN A 768 3.45 -18.32 -61.25
N ARG A 769 2.36 -17.77 -61.76
CA ARG A 769 1.04 -17.63 -61.13
C ARG A 769 0.36 -18.99 -61.23
N ALA A 770 0.25 -19.72 -60.13
CA ALA A 770 -0.52 -20.96 -60.05
C ALA A 770 -1.74 -20.76 -59.14
N THR A 771 -2.91 -20.74 -59.77
CA THR A 771 -4.24 -20.92 -59.19
C THR A 771 -4.32 -22.28 -58.49
N ILE A 772 -4.75 -22.30 -57.22
CA ILE A 772 -5.03 -23.53 -56.47
C ILE A 772 -6.50 -23.89 -56.68
N ASP A 773 -6.71 -25.02 -57.34
CA ASP A 773 -7.98 -25.71 -57.57
C ASP A 773 -8.32 -26.57 -56.32
N TYR A 774 -9.59 -26.54 -55.90
CA TYR A 774 -10.12 -27.25 -54.71
C TYR A 774 -10.97 -28.47 -55.09
N SER A 775 -10.78 -29.06 -56.26
CA SER A 775 -11.49 -30.25 -56.71
C SER A 775 -10.69 -31.54 -56.44
N GLY A 776 -10.65 -32.00 -55.18
CA GLY A 776 -9.92 -33.23 -54.85
C GLY A 776 -10.16 -33.87 -53.47
N LEU A 777 -11.23 -33.51 -52.76
CA LEU A 777 -11.53 -34.04 -51.42
C LEU A 777 -12.96 -34.59 -51.35
N ARG A 778 -13.24 -35.60 -52.17
CA ARG A 778 -14.52 -36.33 -52.14
C ARG A 778 -14.44 -37.80 -52.54
N ALA A 779 -13.30 -38.44 -52.37
CA ALA A 779 -13.16 -39.88 -52.49
C ALA A 779 -12.25 -40.36 -51.37
N LEU A 780 -12.85 -40.83 -50.28
CA LEU A 780 -12.38 -41.83 -49.32
C LEU A 780 -13.43 -41.88 -48.19
N GLU A 781 -14.61 -42.40 -48.54
CA GLU A 781 -15.47 -43.13 -47.60
C GLU A 781 -14.99 -44.58 -47.57
N GLY A 782 -14.99 -45.18 -46.38
CA GLY A 782 -15.10 -46.63 -46.22
C GLY A 782 -13.85 -47.31 -45.67
N GLU A 783 -13.77 -47.43 -44.34
CA GLU A 783 -13.43 -48.71 -43.71
C GLU A 783 -13.91 -48.72 -42.24
N GLU A 784 -14.72 -49.74 -41.92
CA GLU A 784 -15.15 -50.09 -40.56
C GLU A 784 -14.01 -50.81 -39.82
N GLY A 785 -13.84 -50.54 -38.53
CA GLY A 785 -12.92 -51.27 -37.65
C GLY A 785 -12.90 -50.73 -36.21
N PRO A 786 -12.59 -51.55 -35.19
CA PRO A 786 -13.53 -51.83 -34.10
C PRO A 786 -13.38 -50.98 -32.83
N GLU A 787 -14.44 -51.04 -32.03
CA GLU A 787 -14.64 -50.48 -30.70
C GLU A 787 -13.52 -50.90 -29.72
N VAL A 788 -12.63 -49.96 -29.36
CA VAL A 788 -11.63 -50.11 -28.30
C VAL A 788 -12.09 -49.28 -27.09
N ARG A 789 -12.44 -49.99 -26.03
CA ARG A 789 -12.77 -49.47 -24.70
C ARG A 789 -11.48 -49.04 -24.00
N GLU A 790 -11.20 -47.74 -23.93
CA GLU A 790 -10.08 -47.19 -23.15
C GLU A 790 -10.43 -47.15 -21.65
N GLU A 791 -9.76 -48.02 -20.90
CA GLU A 791 -9.73 -48.02 -19.44
C GLU A 791 -8.63 -47.06 -18.96
N PHE A 792 -9.02 -45.93 -18.37
CA PHE A 792 -8.11 -44.91 -17.83
C PHE A 792 -7.43 -45.40 -16.54
N GLY A 793 -6.22 -45.98 -16.68
CA GLY A 793 -5.26 -46.16 -15.58
C GLY A 793 -4.22 -45.03 -15.56
N PRO A 794 -3.76 -44.56 -14.38
CA PRO A 794 -2.76 -43.51 -14.29
C PRO A 794 -1.40 -44.00 -14.84
N ASP A 795 -0.89 -43.27 -15.84
CA ASP A 795 0.32 -43.59 -16.58
C ASP A 795 1.58 -43.65 -15.67
N GLU A 796 1.96 -44.87 -15.29
CA GLU A 796 3.15 -45.15 -14.46
C GLU A 796 4.46 -44.76 -15.15
N SER A 797 4.45 -44.64 -16.49
CA SER A 797 5.65 -44.33 -17.27
C SER A 797 6.16 -42.91 -17.00
N THR A 798 5.26 -41.94 -16.89
CA THR A 798 5.60 -40.54 -16.59
C THR A 798 6.04 -40.34 -15.14
N LYS A 799 5.62 -41.24 -14.24
CA LYS A 799 6.10 -41.23 -12.84
C LYS A 799 7.53 -41.77 -12.74
N ARG A 800 7.84 -42.86 -13.46
CA ARG A 800 9.22 -43.40 -13.54
C ARG A 800 10.20 -42.40 -14.15
N GLU A 801 9.82 -41.71 -15.23
CA GLU A 801 10.69 -40.71 -15.88
C GLU A 801 11.01 -39.54 -14.94
N LYS A 802 10.03 -39.09 -14.14
CA LYS A 802 10.25 -38.05 -13.13
C LYS A 802 11.15 -38.51 -11.98
N GLU A 803 10.99 -39.76 -11.53
CA GLU A 803 11.83 -40.33 -10.47
C GLU A 803 13.29 -40.52 -10.94
N GLU A 804 13.52 -40.94 -12.19
CA GLU A 804 14.86 -41.00 -12.79
C GLU A 804 15.48 -39.61 -12.98
N THR A 805 14.69 -38.61 -13.37
CA THR A 805 15.21 -37.24 -13.52
C THR A 805 15.64 -36.66 -12.17
N VAL A 806 14.88 -36.94 -11.11
CA VAL A 806 15.19 -36.49 -9.74
C VAL A 806 16.40 -37.23 -9.16
N SER A 807 16.55 -38.53 -9.44
CA SER A 807 17.70 -39.30 -8.98
C SER A 807 19.00 -38.82 -9.65
N ARG A 808 18.97 -38.56 -10.96
CA ARG A 808 20.11 -38.02 -11.71
C ARG A 808 20.55 -36.66 -11.18
N TRP A 809 19.60 -35.79 -10.85
CA TRP A 809 19.89 -34.47 -10.28
C TRP A 809 20.54 -34.55 -8.88
N ARG A 810 20.14 -35.53 -8.05
CA ARG A 810 20.78 -35.77 -6.74
C ARG A 810 22.21 -36.30 -6.86
N GLU A 811 22.50 -37.12 -7.87
CA GLU A 811 23.87 -37.58 -8.13
C GLU A 811 24.78 -36.45 -8.60
N GLU A 812 24.29 -35.55 -9.47
CA GLU A 812 25.05 -34.38 -9.88
C GLU A 812 25.34 -33.44 -8.71
N GLN A 813 24.39 -33.23 -7.81
CA GLN A 813 24.63 -32.47 -6.57
C GLN A 813 25.71 -33.12 -5.70
N LYS A 814 25.68 -34.44 -5.52
CA LYS A 814 26.72 -35.15 -4.75
C LYS A 814 28.11 -35.02 -5.37
N LYS A 815 28.21 -35.08 -6.71
CA LYS A 815 29.49 -34.86 -7.42
C LYS A 815 30.01 -33.44 -7.22
N TRP A 816 29.12 -32.44 -7.27
CA TRP A 816 29.49 -31.05 -7.02
C TRP A 816 29.97 -30.81 -5.58
N THR A 817 29.32 -31.40 -4.58
CA THR A 817 29.76 -31.26 -3.18
C THR A 817 31.10 -31.94 -2.92
N LEU A 818 31.32 -33.14 -3.49
CA LEU A 818 32.61 -33.84 -3.40
C LEU A 818 33.75 -33.08 -4.10
N SER A 819 33.45 -32.41 -5.21
CA SER A 819 34.43 -31.57 -5.91
C SER A 819 34.79 -30.31 -5.12
N LEU A 820 33.82 -29.73 -4.41
CA LEU A 820 34.06 -28.59 -3.51
C LEU A 820 34.85 -29.01 -2.26
N GLU A 821 34.59 -30.19 -1.72
CA GLU A 821 35.31 -30.73 -0.55
C GLU A 821 36.76 -31.08 -0.91
N LYS A 822 37.00 -31.65 -2.11
CA LYS A 822 38.36 -31.82 -2.66
C LYS A 822 39.10 -30.52 -2.91
N ALA A 823 38.39 -29.46 -3.32
CA ALA A 823 38.97 -28.14 -3.53
C ALA A 823 39.22 -27.36 -2.23
N ALA A 824 38.61 -27.79 -1.12
CA ALA A 824 38.76 -27.19 0.21
C ALA A 824 39.74 -27.95 1.11
N ALA A 825 40.28 -29.09 0.67
CA ALA A 825 41.33 -29.78 1.39
C ALA A 825 42.65 -28.98 1.30
N PRO A 826 43.34 -28.71 2.41
CA PRO A 826 44.62 -28.00 2.40
C PRO A 826 45.66 -28.75 1.57
N HIS A 827 46.39 -28.03 0.71
CA HIS A 827 47.50 -28.58 -0.08
C HIS A 827 48.70 -28.77 0.86
N PRO A 828 49.34 -29.97 0.92
CA PRO A 828 50.38 -30.27 1.91
C PRO A 828 51.72 -29.53 1.72
N ASP A 829 51.83 -28.60 0.77
CA ASP A 829 53.08 -27.94 0.39
C ASP A 829 53.10 -26.42 0.70
N GLU A 830 52.03 -25.84 1.26
CA GLU A 830 51.97 -24.38 1.53
C GLU A 830 52.73 -23.94 2.80
N ASP A 831 53.07 -24.87 3.71
CA ASP A 831 53.80 -24.53 4.93
C ASP A 831 55.31 -24.28 4.67
N ASP A 832 55.89 -24.91 3.63
CA ASP A 832 57.31 -24.76 3.29
C ASP A 832 57.60 -23.42 2.54
N GLU A 833 56.65 -22.90 1.75
CA GLU A 833 56.82 -21.60 1.07
C GLU A 833 56.69 -20.41 2.04
N LEU A 834 55.94 -20.56 3.14
CA LEU A 834 55.77 -19.53 4.16
C LEU A 834 57.03 -19.35 5.02
N GLU A 835 57.76 -20.42 5.33
CA GLU A 835 59.06 -20.30 6.02
C GLU A 835 60.14 -19.65 5.13
N GLU A 836 60.15 -19.92 3.82
CA GLU A 836 61.11 -19.30 2.90
C GLU A 836 60.86 -17.78 2.72
N TRP A 837 59.59 -17.36 2.71
CA TRP A 837 59.21 -15.94 2.64
C TRP A 837 59.54 -15.17 3.93
N GLU A 838 59.35 -15.77 5.10
CA GLU A 838 59.74 -15.13 6.37
C GLU A 838 61.27 -15.03 6.52
N GLY A 839 62.03 -15.97 5.95
CA GLY A 839 63.48 -15.92 5.87
C GLY A 839 63.99 -14.73 5.04
N ARG A 840 63.42 -14.51 3.86
CA ARG A 840 63.82 -13.37 2.97
C ARG A 840 63.41 -12.01 3.54
N GLY A 841 62.30 -11.94 4.27
CA GLY A 841 61.84 -10.70 4.93
C GLY A 841 62.77 -10.20 6.03
N ARG A 842 63.49 -11.10 6.73
CA ARG A 842 64.44 -10.74 7.80
C ARG A 842 65.81 -10.28 7.28
N ALA A 843 66.26 -10.77 6.13
CA ALA A 843 67.53 -10.36 5.52
C ALA A 843 67.48 -8.90 4.99
N ASN A 844 66.32 -8.45 4.51
CA ASN A 844 66.18 -7.13 3.89
C ASN A 844 66.05 -5.96 4.89
N ARG A 845 65.97 -6.22 6.21
CA ARG A 845 65.90 -5.19 7.26
C ARG A 845 67.24 -4.82 7.90
N ARG A 846 68.35 -5.47 7.54
CA ARG A 846 69.68 -5.17 8.08
C ARG A 846 70.59 -4.35 7.15
N GLY A 847 70.07 -3.86 6.03
CA GLY A 847 70.83 -3.15 5.00
C GLY A 847 70.36 -1.73 4.71
N VAL A 848 69.82 -1.00 5.69
CA VAL A 848 69.67 0.47 5.63
C VAL A 848 69.81 1.03 7.06
N VAL A 849 71.05 1.31 7.45
CA VAL A 849 71.46 2.27 8.49
C VAL A 849 72.61 3.08 7.90
#